data_AF-A0A3D1BF54-F1
#
_entry.id   AF-A0A3D1BF54-F1
#
_cell.length_a   1.000
_cell.length_b   1.000
_cell.length_c   1.000
_cell.angle_alpha   90.00
_cell.angle_beta   90.00
_cell.angle_gamma   90.00
#
_symmetry.space_group_name_H-M   'P 1'
#
loop_
_entity.id
_entity.type
_entity.pdbx_description
1 polymer ?
#
loop_
_entity_poly.entity_id
_entity_poly.type
_entity_poly.pdbx_seq_one_letter_code
_entity_poly.pdbx_strand_id
1 'polypeptide(L)'
;MGSAGNAWDYTDGYLEAVLFNGGIPDMVTWDMNGPGSPQLVTGQNVLAIQVHNANATSSDLTARPFLGLRKAWGAPPTYNTPPTWWPQAENDNLQATFQLSPGEHAVLRDPDGQLLDALILHPDLPDAFSVGRPEGSSTEWCIFDPPTPGEPNADAPCYSGILPSPQLTVPSGFYDNAQTVQLASAIPNAQVRYTLDGSVPGPASPTFPDDGLTAYTTTVLSVKAFSDFNNMLPSGTQDESYFIDALDHELPVISVLIAPDDLFDWNSGMYELGPNASDDYPFFGANFWQPWSRHARMQGFDALGSLAAREELDLEIHGGWSRAEPQKSFRFDFKGVHTGDLDWALFPEKPWLTEINNINVRNGGQHVWATKIQDALISDVAAQTHAHSSAWQPVELYLNGDYWGLYGAREKSDEHYVAAHFGTDPEEVTLLNPLGALAGDASEFTSACNSLLAASPSSPAFYNAFAETFDAESYMDYFILQTFFQNMDWMGIAWGLNNTKVFKASPAHTWRYILYDTDACLGHFGQSVWENYLEYARNPSSPSVHSNLFDHVLDNPTFRHRFVNRYADLVNTLLQSEAFIARMGAMTGQIEGTMPQHIARWGAPAGMDAWDNALNNMMMRESERVTTSRIHLIESFNLPFQRTVTLNATPNWAGDIRVNTIVPGPYPWDGVYFNSCPIEMEAIADPGYMFTHWSDNDHSEDGQFNPLDQTIEVDVSSNDTFWAHFSPCPTDATVSVLNAGEWLGVETENIPGFDSVSWHLDGAYLGTTPHIWFHESTGEYSAVVHFDGCAVDSEGLLVLDVGEPSHALELSCHPNPVSTEVWMNSPHGDVHIHNALGECVRQVPRGQSVVPTADWPAGTYTATSGRSRVSFVVVH
;
A
#
# COMPACT_ATOMS: atom_id res chain seq x y z
N MET A 1 -0.26 35.26 23.88
CA MET A 1 -0.30 36.03 25.14
C MET A 1 0.87 35.63 26.04
N GLY A 2 1.73 36.59 26.43
CA GLY A 2 2.66 36.43 27.58
C GLY A 2 4.17 36.54 27.33
N SER A 3 4.62 37.67 26.76
CA SER A 3 6.00 38.22 26.73
C SER A 3 7.21 37.27 26.49
N ALA A 4 7.57 37.10 25.22
CA ALA A 4 8.87 37.50 24.67
C ALA A 4 8.73 37.66 23.14
N GLY A 5 8.46 38.89 22.69
CA GLY A 5 8.53 39.28 21.28
C GLY A 5 7.25 39.14 20.45
N ASN A 6 6.20 39.91 20.72
CA ASN A 6 5.21 40.23 19.68
C ASN A 6 5.83 41.27 18.74
N ALA A 7 6.42 40.81 17.63
CA ALA A 7 6.58 41.69 16.48
C ALA A 7 5.20 41.82 15.82
N TRP A 8 4.79 43.05 15.50
CA TRP A 8 3.60 43.33 14.67
C TRP A 8 2.25 43.08 15.36
N ASP A 9 2.12 43.57 16.60
CA ASP A 9 0.84 43.62 17.29
C ASP A 9 -0.04 44.73 16.69
N TYR A 10 -0.99 44.34 15.83
CA TYR A 10 -1.99 45.23 15.25
C TYR A 10 -3.33 45.16 15.99
N THR A 11 -3.36 44.61 17.21
CA THR A 11 -4.61 44.43 17.98
C THR A 11 -5.17 45.73 18.57
N ASP A 12 -4.51 46.86 18.32
CA ASP A 12 -4.90 48.19 18.80
C ASP A 12 -6.12 48.79 18.05
N GLY A 13 -6.64 48.12 17.02
CA GLY A 13 -7.77 48.60 16.23
C GLY A 13 -8.47 47.54 15.38
N TYR A 14 -9.66 47.88 14.88
CA TYR A 14 -10.38 47.06 13.90
C TYR A 14 -9.63 47.05 12.57
N LEU A 15 -9.38 45.86 12.02
CA LEU A 15 -8.71 45.69 10.73
C LEU A 15 -9.57 44.78 9.84
N GLU A 16 -10.14 45.36 8.78
CA GLU A 16 -10.90 44.62 7.77
C GLU A 16 -9.96 44.05 6.71
N ALA A 17 -10.23 42.84 6.21
CA ALA A 17 -9.47 42.30 5.08
C ALA A 17 -9.66 43.20 3.84
N VAL A 18 -8.57 43.63 3.19
CA VAL A 18 -8.68 44.57 2.04
C VAL A 18 -8.55 43.87 0.69
N LEU A 19 -8.01 42.65 0.66
CA LEU A 19 -7.72 41.89 -0.58
C LEU A 19 -8.98 41.54 -1.38
N PHE A 20 -10.10 41.23 -0.73
CA PHE A 20 -11.34 40.87 -1.41
C PHE A 20 -11.95 42.04 -2.19
N ASN A 21 -11.63 43.28 -1.82
CA ASN A 21 -12.00 44.50 -2.52
C ASN A 21 -10.89 45.05 -3.43
N GLY A 22 -9.89 44.22 -3.79
CA GLY A 22 -8.76 44.63 -4.63
C GLY A 22 -7.78 45.58 -3.92
N GLY A 23 -7.87 45.71 -2.60
CA GLY A 23 -6.94 46.46 -1.78
C GLY A 23 -5.59 45.77 -1.65
N ILE A 24 -4.55 46.57 -1.40
CA ILE A 24 -3.18 46.09 -1.24
C ILE A 24 -3.01 45.59 0.20
N PRO A 25 -2.56 44.34 0.44
CA PRO A 25 -2.30 43.86 1.79
C PRO A 25 -1.19 44.68 2.42
N ASP A 26 -1.28 44.92 3.73
CA ASP A 26 -0.25 45.63 4.47
C ASP A 26 1.09 44.90 4.36
N MET A 27 2.14 45.66 4.07
CA MET A 27 3.50 45.14 3.93
C MET A 27 4.32 45.59 5.13
N VAL A 28 4.91 44.63 5.82
CA VAL A 28 5.85 44.89 6.89
C VAL A 28 7.27 44.70 6.37
N THR A 29 8.09 45.76 6.48
CA THR A 29 9.51 45.67 6.17
C THR A 29 10.28 45.57 7.48
N TRP A 30 11.12 44.55 7.63
CA TRP A 30 12.05 44.45 8.74
C TRP A 30 13.49 44.35 8.23
N ASP A 31 14.43 44.89 9.01
CA ASP A 31 15.87 44.74 8.78
C ASP A 31 16.31 43.44 9.45
N MET A 32 16.90 42.48 8.72
CA MET A 32 17.35 41.22 9.32
C MET A 32 18.28 41.39 10.53
N ASN A 33 18.92 42.54 10.70
CA ASN A 33 19.83 42.83 11.81
C ASN A 33 19.28 43.87 12.81
N GLY A 34 18.04 44.32 12.66
CA GLY A 34 17.44 45.37 13.50
C GLY A 34 16.87 44.85 14.82
N PRO A 35 16.76 45.69 15.87
CA PRO A 35 16.07 45.31 17.10
C PRO A 35 14.58 45.04 16.86
N GLY A 36 14.09 43.88 17.31
CA GLY A 36 12.70 43.43 17.11
C GLY A 36 12.46 42.61 15.85
N SER A 37 13.51 42.24 15.13
CA SER A 37 13.40 41.46 13.89
C SER A 37 13.21 39.96 14.17
N PRO A 38 12.46 39.22 13.33
CA PRO A 38 12.31 37.79 13.47
C PRO A 38 13.69 37.13 13.42
N GLN A 39 14.03 36.36 14.46
CA GLN A 39 15.27 35.58 14.48
C GLN A 39 15.09 34.33 13.62
N LEU A 40 15.17 34.52 12.30
CA LEU A 40 15.11 33.40 11.37
C LEU A 40 16.35 32.53 11.56
N VAL A 41 16.16 31.26 11.87
CA VAL A 41 17.22 30.26 11.96
C VAL A 41 17.38 29.55 10.61
N THR A 42 18.56 28.98 10.36
CA THR A 42 18.74 28.11 9.19
C THR A 42 17.93 26.84 9.42
N GLY A 43 17.00 26.52 8.51
CA GLY A 43 16.06 25.40 8.63
C GLY A 43 14.61 25.87 8.80
N GLN A 44 13.81 25.08 9.51
CA GLN A 44 12.39 25.35 9.70
C GLN A 44 12.18 26.54 10.65
N ASN A 45 11.36 27.49 10.22
CA ASN A 45 10.92 28.63 11.03
C ASN A 45 9.40 28.59 11.16
N VAL A 46 8.88 28.91 12.34
CA VAL A 46 7.44 28.88 12.61
C VAL A 46 6.90 30.32 12.61
N LEU A 47 5.91 30.58 11.77
CA LEU A 47 5.10 31.80 11.83
C LEU A 47 3.80 31.49 12.56
N ALA A 48 3.58 32.14 13.71
CA ALA A 48 2.32 32.05 14.44
C ALA A 48 1.45 33.28 14.14
N ILE A 49 0.21 33.05 13.73
CA ILE A 49 -0.77 34.11 13.45
C ILE A 49 -1.90 33.96 14.46
N GLN A 50 -2.15 35.02 15.23
CA GLN A 50 -3.24 35.06 16.19
C GLN A 50 -4.27 36.09 15.72
N VAL A 51 -5.52 35.65 15.58
CA VAL A 51 -6.65 36.49 15.15
C VAL A 51 -7.63 36.57 16.31
N HIS A 52 -8.20 37.75 16.53
CA HIS A 52 -9.16 38.00 17.59
C HIS A 52 -10.42 38.62 16.99
N ASN A 53 -11.57 38.30 17.58
CA ASN A 53 -12.80 39.02 17.31
C ASN A 53 -12.61 40.50 17.68
N ALA A 54 -13.16 41.40 16.85
CA ALA A 54 -13.09 42.84 17.10
C ALA A 54 -13.67 43.26 18.47
N ASN A 55 -14.63 42.48 18.99
CA ASN A 55 -15.18 42.59 20.34
C ASN A 55 -15.91 41.28 20.72
N ALA A 56 -16.29 41.15 22.00
CA ALA A 56 -16.95 39.95 22.54
C ALA A 56 -18.35 39.65 21.95
N THR A 57 -18.92 40.57 21.16
CA THR A 57 -20.22 40.40 20.49
C THR A 57 -20.09 40.19 18.98
N SER A 58 -18.87 40.21 18.42
CA SER A 58 -18.62 39.95 17.00
C SER A 58 -18.72 38.45 16.73
N SER A 59 -19.55 38.06 15.78
CA SER A 59 -19.55 36.71 15.18
C SER A 59 -18.68 36.63 13.92
N ASP A 60 -18.14 37.76 13.48
CA ASP A 60 -17.28 37.86 12.29
C ASP A 60 -15.81 37.71 12.69
N LEU A 61 -15.27 36.53 12.39
CA LEU A 61 -13.86 36.17 12.57
C LEU A 61 -13.37 35.48 11.30
N THR A 62 -12.97 36.28 10.31
CA THR A 62 -12.44 35.75 9.04
C THR A 62 -10.96 36.08 8.91
N ALA A 63 -10.13 35.06 8.70
CA ALA A 63 -8.72 35.24 8.38
C ALA A 63 -8.28 34.28 7.28
N ARG A 64 -7.67 34.83 6.24
CA ARG A 64 -7.00 34.08 5.17
C ARG A 64 -5.59 34.67 5.00
N PRO A 65 -4.62 34.23 5.79
CA PRO A 65 -3.29 34.81 5.77
C PRO A 65 -2.52 34.41 4.51
N PHE A 66 -1.81 35.36 3.92
CA PHE A 66 -0.87 35.11 2.82
C PHE A 66 0.51 35.59 3.24
N LEU A 67 1.52 34.71 3.15
CA LEU A 67 2.91 35.08 3.42
C LEU A 67 3.64 35.28 2.09
N GLY A 68 4.00 36.53 1.80
CA GLY A 68 4.88 36.88 0.68
C GLY A 68 6.19 37.46 1.21
N LEU A 69 7.32 36.82 0.90
CA LEU A 69 8.64 37.34 1.24
C LEU A 69 9.29 37.97 0.01
N ARG A 70 9.77 39.20 0.14
CA ARG A 70 10.60 39.84 -0.89
C ARG A 70 11.77 40.58 -0.27
N LYS A 71 12.89 40.65 -1.00
CA LYS A 71 13.92 41.66 -0.71
C LYS A 71 13.37 43.04 -1.06
N ALA A 72 13.49 44.00 -0.15
CA ALA A 72 12.92 45.34 -0.28
C ALA A 72 13.67 46.26 -1.27
N TRP A 73 13.90 45.80 -2.51
CA TRP A 73 14.51 46.62 -3.56
C TRP A 73 13.46 47.01 -4.61
N GLY A 74 13.12 48.30 -4.66
CA GLY A 74 12.23 48.89 -5.67
C GLY A 74 10.81 49.22 -5.18
N ALA A 75 10.06 49.95 -6.02
CA ALA A 75 8.66 50.29 -5.77
C ALA A 75 7.79 49.02 -5.62
N PRO A 76 6.69 49.07 -4.85
CA PRO A 76 5.76 47.94 -4.78
C PRO A 76 5.23 47.63 -6.19
N PRO A 77 5.17 46.34 -6.59
CA PRO A 77 4.59 45.98 -7.87
C PRO A 77 3.11 46.40 -7.87
N THR A 78 2.64 46.92 -9.00
CA THR A 78 1.21 46.95 -9.29
C THR A 78 0.77 45.52 -9.50
N TYR A 79 -0.05 44.98 -8.58
CA TYR A 79 -0.73 43.71 -8.83
C TYR A 79 -1.58 43.89 -10.08
N ASN A 80 -1.39 43.02 -11.07
CA ASN A 80 -2.30 42.96 -12.19
C ASN A 80 -3.69 42.59 -11.64
N THR A 81 -4.75 43.08 -12.29
CA THR A 81 -6.09 42.55 -12.05
C THR A 81 -6.04 41.01 -12.13
N PRO A 82 -6.73 40.29 -11.24
CA PRO A 82 -6.87 38.85 -11.34
C PRO A 82 -7.18 38.43 -12.79
N PRO A 83 -6.57 37.34 -13.30
CA PRO A 83 -6.86 36.86 -14.65
C PRO A 83 -8.36 36.67 -14.86
N THR A 84 -8.89 36.84 -16.08
CA THR A 84 -10.34 36.68 -16.34
C THR A 84 -10.85 35.25 -16.11
N TRP A 85 -9.96 34.27 -16.01
CA TRP A 85 -10.27 32.88 -15.62
C TRP A 85 -10.23 32.66 -14.09
N TRP A 86 -9.77 33.65 -13.32
CA TRP A 86 -9.77 33.63 -11.87
C TRP A 86 -11.17 34.00 -11.38
N PRO A 87 -11.92 33.08 -10.77
CA PRO A 87 -13.23 33.41 -10.23
C PRO A 87 -13.03 34.44 -9.12
N GLN A 88 -13.56 35.64 -9.33
CA GLN A 88 -13.81 36.53 -8.22
C GLN A 88 -14.82 35.78 -7.34
N ALA A 89 -14.50 35.55 -6.07
CA ALA A 89 -15.52 35.08 -5.14
C ALA A 89 -16.62 36.14 -5.15
N GLU A 90 -17.75 35.82 -5.78
CA GLU A 90 -18.98 36.57 -5.52
C GLU A 90 -19.23 36.47 -4.01
N ASN A 91 -19.92 37.45 -3.42
CA ASN A 91 -20.26 37.46 -2.00
C ASN A 91 -21.27 36.33 -1.69
N ASP A 92 -20.88 35.08 -1.90
CA ASP A 92 -21.69 33.89 -1.71
C ASP A 92 -21.57 33.45 -0.26
N ASN A 93 -22.25 34.19 0.61
CA ASN A 93 -22.55 33.77 1.99
C ASN A 93 -23.55 32.57 2.02
N LEU A 94 -23.52 31.70 1.01
CA LEU A 94 -24.48 30.62 0.78
C LEU A 94 -23.97 29.26 1.28
N GLN A 95 -22.74 29.19 1.79
CA GLN A 95 -22.16 27.96 2.33
C GLN A 95 -22.20 27.95 3.86
N ALA A 96 -22.69 26.85 4.42
CA ALA A 96 -22.58 26.58 5.85
C ALA A 96 -21.16 26.09 6.19
N THR A 97 -20.73 26.26 7.44
CA THR A 97 -19.42 25.75 7.93
C THR A 97 -19.43 24.25 8.23
N PHE A 98 -20.47 23.54 7.79
CA PHE A 98 -20.67 22.11 7.99
C PHE A 98 -21.32 21.52 6.73
N GLN A 99 -21.16 20.21 6.54
CA GLN A 99 -21.80 19.44 5.48
C GLN A 99 -22.87 18.54 6.10
N LEU A 100 -23.85 18.12 5.29
CA LEU A 100 -24.88 17.17 5.68
C LEU A 100 -24.89 15.99 4.71
N SER A 101 -25.03 14.79 5.25
CA SER A 101 -25.24 13.57 4.47
C SER A 101 -26.74 13.26 4.36
N PRO A 102 -27.19 12.51 3.33
CA PRO A 102 -28.56 11.99 3.27
C PRO A 102 -28.96 11.28 4.58
N GLY A 103 -30.20 11.50 5.02
CA GLY A 103 -30.70 10.96 6.29
C GLY A 103 -30.27 11.71 7.56
N GLU A 104 -29.34 12.67 7.46
CA GLU A 104 -28.98 13.50 8.62
C GLU A 104 -30.05 14.53 8.97
N HIS A 105 -29.90 15.09 10.18
CA HIS A 105 -30.83 16.06 10.75
C HIS A 105 -30.11 17.39 10.98
N ALA A 106 -30.70 18.48 10.51
CA ALA A 106 -30.26 19.82 10.87
C ALA A 106 -31.24 20.43 11.88
N VAL A 107 -30.75 20.97 12.98
CA VAL A 107 -31.57 21.60 14.01
C VAL A 107 -31.15 23.05 14.22
N LEU A 108 -32.13 23.95 14.26
CA LEU A 108 -31.93 25.36 14.60
C LEU A 108 -32.40 25.58 16.03
N ARG A 109 -31.53 26.14 16.87
CA ARG A 109 -31.82 26.49 18.27
C ARG A 109 -31.58 27.97 18.54
N ASP A 110 -32.31 28.54 19.49
CA ASP A 110 -32.05 29.89 19.99
C ASP A 110 -30.85 29.92 20.97
N PRO A 111 -30.36 31.11 21.39
CA PRO A 111 -29.25 31.21 22.34
C PRO A 111 -29.50 30.59 23.72
N ASP A 112 -30.76 30.38 24.09
CA ASP A 112 -31.16 29.70 25.34
C ASP A 112 -31.25 28.17 25.15
N GLY A 113 -30.94 27.66 23.96
CA GLY A 113 -30.92 26.25 23.60
C GLY A 113 -32.29 25.66 23.20
N GLN A 114 -33.33 26.49 23.10
CA GLN A 114 -34.67 26.04 22.67
C GLN A 114 -34.67 25.73 21.19
N LEU A 115 -35.32 24.62 20.80
CA LEU A 115 -35.49 24.24 19.41
C LEU A 115 -36.42 25.22 18.69
N LEU A 116 -35.91 25.90 17.66
CA LEU A 116 -36.68 26.78 16.79
C LEU A 116 -37.19 26.04 15.56
N ASP A 117 -36.37 25.17 14.98
CA ASP A 117 -36.71 24.43 13.77
C ASP A 117 -35.88 23.14 13.63
N ALA A 118 -36.36 22.20 12.83
CA ALA A 118 -35.65 20.98 12.49
C ALA A 118 -35.95 20.55 11.06
N LEU A 119 -34.91 20.16 10.35
CA LEU A 119 -34.95 19.54 9.04
C LEU A 119 -34.44 18.10 9.18
N ILE A 120 -35.16 17.17 8.55
CA ILE A 120 -34.74 15.78 8.38
C ILE A 120 -34.53 15.59 6.88
N LEU A 121 -33.30 15.30 6.46
CA LEU A 121 -33.03 15.00 5.08
C LEU A 121 -33.55 13.61 4.74
N HIS A 122 -34.07 13.44 3.52
CA HIS A 122 -34.46 12.12 3.04
C HIS A 122 -33.20 11.23 2.97
N PRO A 123 -33.26 9.96 3.40
CA PRO A 123 -32.11 9.05 3.34
C PRO A 123 -31.62 8.82 1.90
N ASP A 124 -32.52 8.90 0.93
CA ASP A 124 -32.21 8.73 -0.49
C ASP A 124 -32.15 10.07 -1.26
N LEU A 125 -31.93 11.21 -0.58
CA LEU A 125 -31.85 12.51 -1.25
C LEU A 125 -30.68 12.52 -2.24
N PRO A 126 -30.91 12.69 -3.55
CA PRO A 126 -29.83 12.67 -4.51
C PRO A 126 -29.03 13.98 -4.48
N ASP A 127 -27.79 13.91 -4.95
CA ASP A 127 -26.94 15.08 -5.15
C ASP A 127 -27.59 16.11 -6.09
N ALA A 128 -27.21 17.38 -5.90
CA ALA A 128 -27.72 18.55 -6.64
C ALA A 128 -29.20 18.92 -6.40
N PHE A 129 -29.95 18.16 -5.59
CA PHE A 129 -31.27 18.56 -5.09
C PHE A 129 -31.14 19.36 -3.79
N SER A 130 -32.04 20.31 -3.56
CA SER A 130 -32.11 21.03 -2.29
C SER A 130 -33.41 20.73 -1.54
N VAL A 131 -33.36 20.81 -0.21
CA VAL A 131 -34.54 20.73 0.64
C VAL A 131 -34.83 22.10 1.23
N GLY A 132 -36.04 22.59 1.03
CA GLY A 132 -36.44 23.93 1.44
C GLY A 132 -37.93 24.04 1.69
N ARG A 133 -38.39 25.24 2.02
CA ARG A 133 -39.83 25.55 2.09
C ARG A 133 -40.29 26.30 0.84
N PRO A 134 -41.47 26.01 0.30
CA PRO A 134 -42.01 26.78 -0.81
C PRO A 134 -42.31 28.21 -0.35
N GLU A 135 -42.24 29.17 -1.28
CA GLU A 135 -42.50 30.57 -0.96
C GLU A 135 -43.85 30.75 -0.25
N GLY A 136 -43.84 31.46 0.89
CA GLY A 136 -45.04 31.74 1.69
C GLY A 136 -45.48 30.61 2.63
N SER A 137 -44.80 29.46 2.65
CA SER A 137 -45.03 28.40 3.64
C SER A 137 -43.97 28.40 4.74
N SER A 138 -44.41 28.28 5.99
CA SER A 138 -43.53 28.15 7.16
C SER A 138 -43.46 26.72 7.71
N THR A 139 -44.18 25.78 7.12
CA THR A 139 -44.35 24.43 7.71
C THR A 139 -44.11 23.28 6.73
N GLU A 140 -44.28 23.49 5.43
CA GLU A 140 -44.08 22.44 4.43
C GLU A 140 -42.63 22.42 3.97
N TRP A 141 -42.05 21.21 3.94
CA TRP A 141 -40.74 20.95 3.35
C TRP A 141 -40.92 20.27 2.00
N CYS A 142 -40.16 20.73 1.01
CA CYS A 142 -40.12 20.15 -0.32
C CYS A 142 -38.68 19.89 -0.73
N ILE A 143 -38.52 18.93 -1.62
CA ILE A 143 -37.32 18.79 -2.44
C ILE A 143 -37.50 19.65 -3.70
N PHE A 144 -36.45 20.37 -4.12
CA PHE A 144 -36.46 21.27 -5.27
C PHE A 144 -35.37 20.91 -6.29
N ASP A 145 -35.69 21.13 -7.56
CA ASP A 145 -34.81 21.01 -8.72
C ASP A 145 -35.22 22.03 -9.80
N PRO A 146 -34.35 22.98 -10.20
CA PRO A 146 -33.02 23.23 -9.65
C PRO A 146 -33.07 23.96 -8.29
N PRO A 147 -31.98 23.95 -7.50
CA PRO A 147 -31.88 24.77 -6.29
C PRO A 147 -31.90 26.28 -6.62
N THR A 148 -32.47 27.09 -5.73
CA THR A 148 -32.62 28.56 -5.89
C THR A 148 -31.85 29.34 -4.81
N PRO A 149 -30.51 29.26 -4.76
CA PRO A 149 -29.72 30.00 -3.77
C PRO A 149 -29.87 31.52 -3.95
N GLY A 150 -30.05 32.24 -2.84
CA GLY A 150 -30.18 33.71 -2.83
C GLY A 150 -31.54 34.26 -3.30
N GLU A 151 -32.42 33.41 -3.83
CA GLU A 151 -33.74 33.77 -4.34
C GLU A 151 -34.86 33.02 -3.58
N PRO A 152 -36.10 33.51 -3.58
CA PRO A 152 -37.23 32.75 -3.05
C PRO A 152 -37.41 31.42 -3.81
N ASN A 153 -37.85 30.36 -3.11
CA ASN A 153 -38.29 29.10 -3.71
C ASN A 153 -39.68 29.29 -4.38
N ALA A 154 -39.77 30.28 -5.28
CA ALA A 154 -40.96 30.66 -6.03
C ALA A 154 -41.02 29.88 -7.34
N ASP A 155 -42.19 29.33 -7.68
CA ASP A 155 -42.46 28.62 -8.94
C ASP A 155 -41.62 27.34 -9.21
N ALA A 156 -40.69 26.96 -8.34
CA ALA A 156 -39.94 25.70 -8.43
C ALA A 156 -40.83 24.50 -8.09
N PRO A 157 -40.71 23.35 -8.79
CA PRO A 157 -41.44 22.13 -8.45
C PRO A 157 -41.17 21.71 -6.99
N CYS A 158 -42.21 21.74 -6.16
CA CYS A 158 -42.16 21.24 -4.79
C CYS A 158 -42.47 19.75 -4.80
N TYR A 159 -41.44 18.91 -4.66
CA TYR A 159 -41.62 17.46 -4.50
C TYR A 159 -41.80 17.12 -3.02
N SER A 160 -42.84 16.33 -2.71
CA SER A 160 -43.14 15.93 -1.33
C SER A 160 -42.28 14.76 -0.82
N GLY A 161 -41.45 14.18 -1.69
CA GLY A 161 -40.57 13.07 -1.37
C GLY A 161 -40.07 12.35 -2.63
N ILE A 162 -39.53 11.15 -2.42
CA ILE A 162 -38.97 10.28 -3.46
C ILE A 162 -39.80 8.99 -3.49
N LEU A 163 -40.12 8.49 -4.69
CA LEU A 163 -40.84 7.23 -4.82
C LEU A 163 -39.97 6.06 -4.36
N PRO A 164 -40.55 5.00 -3.74
CA PRO A 164 -39.79 3.80 -3.41
C PRO A 164 -39.34 3.07 -4.69
N SER A 165 -38.15 2.47 -4.66
CA SER A 165 -37.65 1.64 -5.77
C SER A 165 -38.55 0.42 -6.00
N PRO A 166 -38.91 0.09 -7.25
CA PRO A 166 -39.69 -1.10 -7.55
C PRO A 166 -39.00 -2.37 -7.05
N GLN A 167 -39.79 -3.32 -6.57
CA GLN A 167 -39.31 -4.64 -6.15
C GLN A 167 -39.79 -5.69 -7.15
N LEU A 168 -38.91 -6.58 -7.58
CA LEU A 168 -39.20 -7.61 -8.57
C LEU A 168 -39.38 -8.98 -7.90
N THR A 169 -40.21 -9.85 -8.49
CA THR A 169 -40.53 -11.18 -7.92
C THR A 169 -39.40 -12.19 -8.02
N VAL A 170 -38.45 -11.96 -8.93
CA VAL A 170 -37.31 -12.84 -9.20
C VAL A 170 -36.04 -12.01 -9.02
N PRO A 171 -35.10 -12.40 -8.14
CA PRO A 171 -33.84 -11.69 -7.97
C PRO A 171 -32.87 -11.97 -9.12
N SER A 172 -31.81 -11.19 -9.22
CA SER A 172 -30.65 -11.53 -10.06
C SER A 172 -30.07 -12.89 -9.70
N GLY A 173 -29.53 -13.57 -10.71
CA GLY A 173 -28.85 -14.84 -10.52
C GLY A 173 -28.87 -15.70 -11.77
N PHE A 174 -28.51 -16.96 -11.56
CA PHE A 174 -28.33 -17.96 -12.62
C PHE A 174 -29.49 -18.96 -12.60
N TYR A 175 -30.01 -19.28 -13.78
CA TYR A 175 -31.23 -20.07 -13.92
C TYR A 175 -31.13 -21.08 -15.08
N ASP A 176 -31.63 -22.30 -14.85
CA ASP A 176 -31.75 -23.37 -15.85
C ASP A 176 -32.83 -23.13 -16.92
N ASN A 177 -33.71 -22.15 -16.70
CA ASN A 177 -34.89 -21.94 -17.53
C ASN A 177 -35.24 -20.46 -17.57
N ALA A 178 -36.00 -20.08 -18.59
CA ALA A 178 -36.54 -18.73 -18.74
C ALA A 178 -37.25 -18.25 -17.46
N GLN A 179 -37.00 -17.01 -17.06
CA GLN A 179 -37.58 -16.41 -15.85
C GLN A 179 -38.66 -15.39 -16.22
N THR A 180 -39.86 -15.55 -15.64
CA THR A 180 -40.92 -14.54 -15.74
C THR A 180 -40.90 -13.64 -14.50
N VAL A 181 -40.60 -12.38 -14.71
CA VAL A 181 -40.39 -11.36 -13.69
C VAL A 181 -41.61 -10.43 -13.63
N GLN A 182 -42.14 -10.22 -12.44
CA GLN A 182 -43.26 -9.32 -12.16
C GLN A 182 -42.88 -8.32 -11.08
N LEU A 183 -43.68 -7.27 -10.90
CA LEU A 183 -43.57 -6.40 -9.72
C LEU A 183 -44.11 -7.17 -8.49
N ALA A 184 -43.34 -7.18 -7.41
CA ALA A 184 -43.75 -7.82 -6.16
C ALA A 184 -44.96 -7.11 -5.52
N SER A 185 -45.10 -5.80 -5.74
CA SER A 185 -46.25 -5.01 -5.34
C SER A 185 -46.41 -3.78 -6.24
N ALA A 186 -47.64 -3.28 -6.35
CA ALA A 186 -47.90 -2.02 -7.04
C ALA A 186 -47.43 -0.83 -6.19
N ILE A 187 -46.83 0.16 -6.83
CA ILE A 187 -46.48 1.43 -6.20
C ILE A 187 -47.65 2.40 -6.40
N PRO A 188 -48.35 2.83 -5.33
CA PRO A 188 -49.50 3.71 -5.46
C PRO A 188 -49.14 5.04 -6.15
N ASN A 189 -49.99 5.49 -7.08
CA ASN A 189 -49.85 6.76 -7.80
C ASN A 189 -48.54 6.90 -8.60
N ALA A 190 -47.99 5.78 -9.08
CA ALA A 190 -46.79 5.77 -9.89
C ALA A 190 -46.90 4.80 -11.06
N GLN A 191 -46.23 5.14 -12.15
CA GLN A 191 -45.96 4.25 -13.28
C GLN A 191 -44.53 3.74 -13.19
N VAL A 192 -44.37 2.41 -13.23
CA VAL A 192 -43.05 1.78 -13.36
C VAL A 192 -42.67 1.72 -14.84
N ARG A 193 -41.48 2.21 -15.19
CA ARG A 193 -40.89 2.13 -16.53
C ARG A 193 -39.68 1.20 -16.52
N TYR A 194 -39.34 0.64 -17.67
CA TYR A 194 -38.23 -0.30 -17.78
C TYR A 194 -37.38 -0.16 -19.04
N THR A 195 -36.19 -0.72 -18.98
CA THR A 195 -35.25 -0.89 -20.10
C THR A 195 -34.60 -2.28 -19.99
N LEU A 196 -34.11 -2.80 -21.12
CA LEU A 196 -33.48 -4.13 -21.23
C LEU A 196 -32.06 -4.07 -21.82
N ASP A 197 -31.52 -2.85 -21.96
CA ASP A 197 -30.29 -2.57 -22.69
C ASP A 197 -29.21 -1.93 -21.81
N GLY A 198 -29.42 -1.90 -20.49
CA GLY A 198 -28.51 -1.29 -19.52
C GLY A 198 -28.67 0.22 -19.32
N SER A 199 -29.49 0.91 -20.12
CA SER A 199 -29.80 2.33 -19.90
C SER A 199 -30.69 2.54 -18.67
N VAL A 200 -30.59 3.69 -18.00
CA VAL A 200 -31.52 4.05 -16.91
C VAL A 200 -32.91 4.34 -17.51
N PRO A 201 -34.01 3.76 -17.01
CA PRO A 201 -35.34 4.07 -17.51
C PRO A 201 -35.68 5.55 -17.31
N GLY A 202 -36.13 6.21 -18.38
CA GLY A 202 -36.63 7.58 -18.35
C GLY A 202 -38.16 7.65 -18.38
N PRO A 203 -38.76 8.85 -18.24
CA PRO A 203 -40.21 9.03 -18.30
C PRO A 203 -40.85 8.57 -19.62
N ALA A 204 -40.07 8.52 -20.70
CA ALA A 204 -40.50 8.06 -22.02
C ALA A 204 -40.25 6.57 -22.27
N SER A 205 -39.52 5.87 -21.40
CA SER A 205 -39.29 4.42 -21.52
C SER A 205 -40.61 3.65 -21.45
N PRO A 206 -40.71 2.43 -22.00
CA PRO A 206 -41.93 1.64 -21.93
C PRO A 206 -42.42 1.40 -20.50
N THR A 207 -43.74 1.39 -20.29
CA THR A 207 -44.34 0.99 -19.00
C THR A 207 -44.11 -0.49 -18.75
N PHE A 208 -43.72 -0.84 -17.53
CA PHE A 208 -43.57 -2.24 -17.13
C PHE A 208 -44.91 -2.97 -17.27
N PRO A 209 -44.96 -4.10 -17.98
CA PRO A 209 -46.23 -4.77 -18.30
C PRO A 209 -46.84 -5.45 -17.08
N ASP A 210 -48.18 -5.39 -16.97
CA ASP A 210 -48.93 -5.97 -15.83
C ASP A 210 -48.77 -7.50 -15.72
N ASP A 211 -48.57 -8.20 -16.84
CA ASP A 211 -48.33 -9.64 -16.89
C ASP A 211 -46.87 -10.03 -16.61
N GLY A 212 -45.96 -9.06 -16.55
CA GLY A 212 -44.53 -9.24 -16.36
C GLY A 212 -43.73 -9.42 -17.65
N LEU A 213 -42.41 -9.52 -17.51
CA LEU A 213 -41.48 -9.76 -18.61
C LEU A 213 -40.85 -11.14 -18.46
N THR A 214 -40.61 -11.82 -19.58
CA THR A 214 -39.94 -13.13 -19.56
C THR A 214 -38.56 -13.02 -20.18
N ALA A 215 -37.52 -13.30 -19.38
CA ALA A 215 -36.14 -13.44 -19.83
C ALA A 215 -35.92 -14.87 -20.36
N TYR A 216 -35.93 -15.02 -21.69
CA TYR A 216 -35.69 -16.31 -22.35
C TYR A 216 -34.20 -16.66 -22.52
N THR A 217 -33.36 -15.64 -22.47
CA THR A 217 -31.90 -15.70 -22.56
C THR A 217 -31.32 -14.79 -21.49
N THR A 218 -30.00 -14.78 -21.33
CA THR A 218 -29.35 -13.81 -20.45
C THR A 218 -29.82 -12.40 -20.78
N THR A 219 -30.32 -11.69 -19.76
CA THR A 219 -31.02 -10.41 -19.90
C THR A 219 -30.73 -9.54 -18.70
N VAL A 220 -30.42 -8.26 -18.94
CA VAL A 220 -30.45 -7.22 -17.90
C VAL A 220 -31.80 -6.52 -17.92
N LEU A 221 -32.30 -6.14 -16.76
CA LEU A 221 -33.56 -5.42 -16.58
C LEU A 221 -33.35 -4.29 -15.58
N SER A 222 -33.58 -3.06 -16.01
CA SER A 222 -33.63 -1.90 -15.12
C SER A 222 -35.07 -1.42 -15.01
N VAL A 223 -35.55 -1.16 -13.80
CA VAL A 223 -36.90 -0.60 -13.56
C VAL A 223 -36.84 0.63 -12.65
N LYS A 224 -37.70 1.62 -12.93
CA LYS A 224 -37.76 2.88 -12.19
C LYS A 224 -39.19 3.39 -12.10
N ALA A 225 -39.60 3.90 -10.93
CA ALA A 225 -40.95 4.42 -10.71
C ALA A 225 -41.01 5.94 -10.95
N PHE A 226 -42.09 6.39 -11.60
CA PHE A 226 -42.36 7.80 -11.90
C PHE A 226 -43.75 8.19 -11.39
N SER A 227 -43.87 9.37 -10.78
CA SER A 227 -45.13 9.83 -10.19
C SER A 227 -46.16 10.15 -11.28
N ASP A 228 -47.40 9.67 -11.11
CA ASP A 228 -48.53 10.01 -11.99
C ASP A 228 -48.91 11.50 -11.92
N PHE A 229 -48.60 12.15 -10.80
CA PHE A 229 -48.98 13.52 -10.51
C PHE A 229 -47.83 14.52 -10.58
N ASN A 230 -46.61 14.06 -10.91
CA ASN A 230 -45.39 14.87 -10.95
C ASN A 230 -45.12 15.65 -9.64
N ASN A 231 -45.47 15.05 -8.50
CA ASN A 231 -45.38 15.65 -7.16
C ASN A 231 -44.33 14.97 -6.25
N MET A 232 -43.65 13.94 -6.75
CA MET A 232 -42.57 13.23 -6.08
C MET A 232 -41.46 12.96 -7.10
N LEU A 233 -40.21 12.93 -6.63
CA LEU A 233 -39.09 12.53 -7.46
C LEU A 233 -39.20 11.05 -7.87
N PRO A 234 -38.68 10.68 -9.05
CA PRO A 234 -38.56 9.27 -9.44
C PRO A 234 -37.80 8.47 -8.39
N SER A 235 -38.07 7.16 -8.30
CA SER A 235 -37.34 6.28 -7.39
C SER A 235 -35.87 6.12 -7.79
N GLY A 236 -35.07 5.44 -6.96
CA GLY A 236 -33.83 4.80 -7.42
C GLY A 236 -34.10 3.78 -8.53
N THR A 237 -33.06 3.40 -9.27
CA THR A 237 -33.15 2.35 -10.29
C THR A 237 -32.96 0.99 -9.63
N GLN A 238 -33.86 0.04 -9.89
CA GLN A 238 -33.65 -1.37 -9.53
C GLN A 238 -33.14 -2.12 -10.74
N ASP A 239 -31.92 -2.66 -10.65
CA ASP A 239 -31.28 -3.43 -11.71
C ASP A 239 -31.31 -4.93 -11.38
N GLU A 240 -31.57 -5.78 -12.36
CA GLU A 240 -31.41 -7.21 -12.24
C GLU A 240 -30.74 -7.82 -13.48
N SER A 241 -29.85 -8.78 -13.24
CA SER A 241 -29.19 -9.60 -14.25
C SER A 241 -29.67 -11.05 -14.12
N TYR A 242 -30.37 -11.54 -15.13
CA TYR A 242 -30.83 -12.93 -15.21
C TYR A 242 -29.93 -13.68 -16.18
N PHE A 243 -29.11 -14.60 -15.69
CA PHE A 243 -28.28 -15.47 -16.52
C PHE A 243 -29.03 -16.77 -16.80
N ILE A 244 -29.36 -17.03 -18.06
CA ILE A 244 -30.17 -18.19 -18.47
C ILE A 244 -29.29 -19.19 -19.19
N ASP A 245 -29.36 -20.46 -18.79
CA ASP A 245 -28.56 -21.56 -19.35
C ASP A 245 -27.03 -21.31 -19.24
N ALA A 246 -26.60 -20.60 -18.19
CA ALA A 246 -25.21 -20.18 -17.95
C ALA A 246 -24.70 -20.61 -16.55
N LEU A 247 -25.08 -21.82 -16.12
CA LEU A 247 -24.72 -22.36 -14.79
C LEU A 247 -23.33 -23.01 -14.74
N ASP A 248 -22.63 -23.07 -15.87
CA ASP A 248 -21.29 -23.65 -16.01
C ASP A 248 -20.16 -22.64 -15.77
N HIS A 249 -20.46 -21.50 -15.13
CA HIS A 249 -19.44 -20.54 -14.74
C HIS A 249 -18.61 -21.07 -13.55
N GLU A 250 -17.29 -20.97 -13.64
CA GLU A 250 -16.35 -21.39 -12.58
C GLU A 250 -15.67 -20.18 -11.91
N LEU A 251 -15.91 -18.99 -12.46
CA LEU A 251 -15.30 -17.73 -12.06
C LEU A 251 -16.36 -16.78 -11.48
N PRO A 252 -15.94 -15.81 -10.65
CA PRO A 252 -16.78 -14.66 -10.32
C PRO A 252 -17.24 -13.94 -11.60
N VAL A 253 -18.48 -13.45 -11.58
CA VAL A 253 -19.12 -12.78 -12.72
C VAL A 253 -19.32 -11.31 -12.38
N ILE A 254 -18.92 -10.43 -13.31
CA ILE A 254 -19.19 -9.00 -13.25
C ILE A 254 -20.16 -8.65 -14.37
N SER A 255 -21.37 -8.21 -14.01
CA SER A 255 -22.38 -7.72 -14.95
C SER A 255 -22.41 -6.19 -14.93
N VAL A 256 -22.12 -5.56 -16.07
CA VAL A 256 -22.16 -4.11 -16.22
C VAL A 256 -23.39 -3.71 -17.01
N LEU A 257 -24.15 -2.76 -16.48
CA LEU A 257 -25.30 -2.10 -17.10
C LEU A 257 -24.91 -0.66 -17.44
N ILE A 258 -24.88 -0.35 -18.73
CA ILE A 258 -24.48 0.96 -19.26
C ILE A 258 -25.33 1.28 -20.49
N ALA A 259 -25.62 2.56 -20.72
CA ALA A 259 -26.36 2.96 -21.92
C ALA A 259 -25.60 2.53 -23.19
N PRO A 260 -26.25 1.89 -24.19
CA PRO A 260 -25.56 1.42 -25.39
C PRO A 260 -24.81 2.52 -26.14
N ASP A 261 -25.35 3.74 -26.17
CA ASP A 261 -24.73 4.89 -26.85
C ASP A 261 -23.40 5.31 -26.18
N ASP A 262 -23.24 5.09 -24.88
CA ASP A 262 -21.99 5.39 -24.15
C ASP A 262 -20.85 4.43 -24.51
N LEU A 263 -21.19 3.24 -25.02
CA LEU A 263 -20.23 2.28 -25.55
C LEU A 263 -20.07 2.41 -27.07
N PHE A 264 -21.18 2.45 -27.81
CA PHE A 264 -21.20 2.13 -29.24
C PHE A 264 -21.68 3.25 -30.15
N ASP A 265 -22.02 4.45 -29.63
CA ASP A 265 -22.28 5.58 -30.53
C ASP A 265 -21.00 5.93 -31.30
N TRP A 266 -21.15 6.17 -32.61
CA TRP A 266 -20.01 6.49 -33.46
C TRP A 266 -19.24 7.73 -32.99
N ASN A 267 -19.91 8.75 -32.47
CA ASN A 267 -19.27 10.01 -32.10
C ASN A 267 -18.84 10.06 -30.63
N SER A 268 -19.58 9.42 -29.73
CA SER A 268 -19.39 9.51 -28.27
C SER A 268 -19.25 8.19 -27.53
N GLY A 269 -19.39 7.05 -28.24
CA GLY A 269 -19.24 5.71 -27.67
C GLY A 269 -17.78 5.37 -27.43
N MET A 270 -17.44 5.04 -26.18
CA MET A 270 -16.06 4.83 -25.75
C MET A 270 -15.40 3.58 -26.37
N TYR A 271 -16.16 2.67 -26.97
CA TYR A 271 -15.65 1.44 -27.59
C TYR A 271 -15.28 1.61 -29.07
N GLU A 272 -15.75 2.69 -29.70
CA GLU A 272 -15.71 2.90 -31.14
C GLU A 272 -14.40 3.52 -31.64
N LEU A 273 -14.15 3.39 -32.94
CA LEU A 273 -13.11 4.18 -33.60
C LEU A 273 -13.49 5.66 -33.60
N GLY A 274 -14.71 5.95 -34.03
CA GLY A 274 -15.22 7.31 -34.14
C GLY A 274 -14.49 8.19 -35.16
N PRO A 275 -14.87 9.48 -35.24
CA PRO A 275 -14.54 10.33 -36.38
C PRO A 275 -13.07 10.77 -36.44
N ASN A 276 -12.31 10.61 -35.36
CA ASN A 276 -10.95 11.14 -35.21
C ASN A 276 -9.85 10.08 -35.22
N ALA A 277 -10.19 8.80 -35.43
CA ALA A 277 -9.22 7.71 -35.47
C ALA A 277 -8.24 7.86 -36.65
N SER A 278 -6.94 7.68 -36.39
CA SER A 278 -5.95 7.46 -37.44
C SER A 278 -6.17 6.10 -38.13
N ASP A 279 -5.73 5.95 -39.36
CA ASP A 279 -5.84 4.67 -40.09
C ASP A 279 -4.87 3.59 -39.57
N ASP A 280 -3.72 4.01 -39.04
CA ASP A 280 -2.68 3.10 -38.55
C ASP A 280 -2.96 2.64 -37.12
N TYR A 281 -2.75 1.35 -36.83
CA TYR A 281 -2.74 0.83 -35.47
C TYR A 281 -1.67 1.57 -34.64
N PRO A 282 -1.99 2.04 -33.41
CA PRO A 282 -3.17 1.69 -32.61
C PRO A 282 -4.34 2.69 -32.71
N PHE A 283 -4.55 3.30 -33.87
CA PHE A 283 -5.69 4.19 -34.19
C PHE A 283 -5.77 5.43 -33.31
N PHE A 284 -4.65 6.12 -33.10
CA PHE A 284 -4.58 7.32 -32.27
C PHE A 284 -5.67 8.33 -32.65
N GLY A 285 -6.28 8.94 -31.63
CA GLY A 285 -7.41 9.86 -31.80
C GLY A 285 -8.78 9.19 -31.79
N ALA A 286 -8.86 7.86 -31.84
CA ALA A 286 -10.14 7.14 -31.72
C ALA A 286 -10.89 7.47 -30.42
N ASN A 287 -12.19 7.17 -30.36
CA ASN A 287 -13.00 7.40 -29.17
C ASN A 287 -12.45 6.65 -27.95
N PHE A 288 -11.99 5.40 -28.15
CA PHE A 288 -11.36 4.65 -27.07
C PHE A 288 -10.03 5.22 -26.58
N TRP A 289 -9.43 6.23 -27.22
CA TRP A 289 -8.26 6.99 -26.71
C TRP A 289 -8.65 8.20 -25.86
N GLN A 290 -9.92 8.60 -25.88
CA GLN A 290 -10.36 9.77 -25.14
C GLN A 290 -10.38 9.48 -23.63
N PRO A 291 -10.10 10.48 -22.78
CA PRO A 291 -10.18 10.37 -21.33
C PRO A 291 -11.65 10.46 -20.87
N TRP A 292 -12.49 9.62 -21.46
CA TRP A 292 -13.91 9.59 -21.17
C TRP A 292 -14.19 8.65 -20.02
N SER A 293 -14.90 9.18 -19.04
CA SER A 293 -15.60 8.44 -18.01
C SER A 293 -17.09 8.43 -18.31
N ARG A 294 -17.76 7.31 -18.07
CA ARG A 294 -19.21 7.15 -18.18
C ARG A 294 -19.76 6.47 -16.94
N HIS A 295 -20.88 6.98 -16.45
CA HIS A 295 -21.63 6.32 -15.39
C HIS A 295 -22.09 4.95 -15.86
N ALA A 296 -21.82 3.94 -15.04
CA ALA A 296 -22.27 2.57 -15.23
C ALA A 296 -22.76 2.00 -13.90
N ARG A 297 -23.59 0.97 -13.98
CA ARG A 297 -24.07 0.22 -12.81
C ARG A 297 -23.56 -1.20 -12.91
N MET A 298 -23.22 -1.81 -11.78
CA MET A 298 -22.54 -3.09 -11.72
C MET A 298 -23.27 -4.03 -10.75
N GLN A 299 -23.32 -5.30 -11.11
CA GLN A 299 -23.61 -6.40 -10.18
C GLN A 299 -22.46 -7.39 -10.20
N GLY A 300 -21.89 -7.68 -9.03
CA GLY A 300 -20.84 -8.69 -8.84
C GLY A 300 -21.44 -9.97 -8.26
N PHE A 301 -21.05 -11.12 -8.81
CA PHE A 301 -21.41 -12.44 -8.31
C PHE A 301 -20.14 -13.24 -8.00
N ASP A 302 -20.14 -13.95 -6.87
CA ASP A 302 -19.05 -14.86 -6.54
C ASP A 302 -19.02 -16.09 -7.48
N ALA A 303 -18.00 -16.92 -7.36
CA ALA A 303 -17.85 -18.13 -8.17
C ALA A 303 -18.95 -19.19 -7.91
N LEU A 304 -19.77 -19.03 -6.86
CA LEU A 304 -20.94 -19.87 -6.58
C LEU A 304 -22.23 -19.29 -7.17
N GLY A 305 -22.16 -18.13 -7.81
CA GLY A 305 -23.27 -17.42 -8.42
C GLY A 305 -24.09 -16.59 -7.43
N SER A 306 -23.60 -16.40 -6.20
CA SER A 306 -24.25 -15.55 -5.20
C SER A 306 -23.93 -14.09 -5.46
N LEU A 307 -24.94 -13.22 -5.38
CA LEU A 307 -24.76 -11.78 -5.53
C LEU A 307 -23.89 -11.24 -4.38
N ALA A 308 -22.71 -10.73 -4.72
CA ALA A 308 -21.71 -10.21 -3.79
C ALA A 308 -21.77 -8.68 -3.65
N ALA A 309 -22.03 -7.94 -4.74
CA ALA A 309 -22.02 -6.47 -4.74
C ALA A 309 -23.01 -5.86 -5.74
N ARG A 310 -23.44 -4.62 -5.45
CA ARG A 310 -24.24 -3.75 -6.32
C ARG A 310 -23.69 -2.34 -6.24
N GLU A 311 -23.02 -1.88 -7.29
CA GLU A 311 -22.31 -0.60 -7.28
C GLU A 311 -22.68 0.29 -8.46
N GLU A 312 -22.55 1.60 -8.24
CA GLU A 312 -22.55 2.60 -9.31
C GLU A 312 -21.13 3.19 -9.43
N LEU A 313 -20.63 3.27 -10.65
CA LEU A 313 -19.21 3.56 -10.90
C LEU A 313 -19.00 4.40 -12.15
N ASP A 314 -17.81 4.98 -12.22
CA ASP A 314 -17.25 5.58 -13.42
C ASP A 314 -16.49 4.50 -14.21
N LEU A 315 -16.96 4.20 -15.42
CA LEU A 315 -16.36 3.25 -16.33
C LEU A 315 -15.48 3.97 -17.35
N GLU A 316 -14.23 3.55 -17.48
CA GLU A 316 -13.28 4.08 -18.46
C GLU A 316 -12.61 2.95 -19.25
N ILE A 317 -12.13 3.27 -20.46
CA ILE A 317 -11.22 2.37 -21.19
C ILE A 317 -9.81 2.47 -20.62
N HIS A 318 -9.24 1.31 -20.29
CA HIS A 318 -7.91 1.17 -19.69
C HIS A 318 -6.86 0.65 -20.68
N GLY A 319 -5.61 1.05 -20.46
CA GLY A 319 -4.42 0.50 -21.13
C GLY A 319 -3.62 1.53 -21.91
N GLY A 320 -2.50 1.08 -22.47
CA GLY A 320 -1.72 1.81 -23.46
C GLY A 320 -2.17 1.42 -24.88
N TRP A 321 -1.32 0.72 -25.61
CA TRP A 321 -1.65 0.27 -26.98
C TRP A 321 -2.79 -0.75 -27.02
N SER A 322 -2.98 -1.52 -25.94
CA SER A 322 -4.05 -2.52 -25.82
C SER A 322 -5.47 -1.94 -25.87
N ARG A 323 -5.65 -0.61 -25.81
CA ARG A 323 -6.93 0.05 -26.04
C ARG A 323 -7.48 -0.20 -27.45
N ALA A 324 -6.58 -0.45 -28.40
CA ALA A 324 -6.92 -0.77 -29.79
C ALA A 324 -7.36 -2.22 -29.99
N GLU A 325 -7.26 -3.08 -28.97
CA GLU A 325 -7.72 -4.46 -29.07
C GLU A 325 -9.26 -4.55 -29.20
N PRO A 326 -9.77 -5.58 -29.90
CA PRO A 326 -11.22 -5.79 -30.00
C PRO A 326 -11.88 -5.93 -28.64
N GLN A 327 -11.30 -6.76 -27.76
CA GLN A 327 -11.67 -6.84 -26.35
C GLN A 327 -10.88 -5.76 -25.60
N LYS A 328 -11.51 -4.67 -25.16
CA LYS A 328 -10.82 -3.60 -24.42
C LYS A 328 -10.78 -3.91 -22.94
N SER A 329 -9.72 -3.45 -22.26
CA SER A 329 -9.67 -3.41 -20.79
C SER A 329 -10.50 -2.24 -20.27
N PHE A 330 -11.03 -2.40 -19.07
CA PHE A 330 -11.79 -1.37 -18.38
C PHE A 330 -11.12 -0.97 -17.06
N ARG A 331 -11.30 0.29 -16.68
CA ARG A 331 -11.09 0.77 -15.31
C ARG A 331 -12.44 1.06 -14.70
N PHE A 332 -12.64 0.57 -13.48
CA PHE A 332 -13.83 0.79 -12.69
C PHE A 332 -13.41 1.68 -11.53
N ASP A 333 -13.95 2.90 -11.47
CA ASP A 333 -13.71 3.82 -10.36
C ASP A 333 -14.97 3.97 -9.51
N PHE A 334 -14.86 3.52 -8.27
CA PHE A 334 -15.90 3.59 -7.26
C PHE A 334 -15.74 4.93 -6.53
N LYS A 335 -16.75 5.81 -6.64
CA LYS A 335 -16.68 7.20 -6.17
C LYS A 335 -17.77 7.45 -5.15
N GLY A 336 -17.48 8.24 -4.13
CA GLY A 336 -18.47 8.63 -3.11
C GLY A 336 -19.67 9.43 -3.62
N VAL A 337 -19.57 10.05 -4.80
CA VAL A 337 -20.71 10.70 -5.50
C VAL A 337 -21.72 9.67 -6.05
N HIS A 338 -21.28 8.42 -6.18
CA HIS A 338 -22.10 7.28 -6.61
C HIS A 338 -22.45 6.42 -5.37
N THR A 339 -21.90 5.21 -5.26
CA THR A 339 -22.12 4.31 -4.12
C THR A 339 -20.99 4.31 -3.07
N GLY A 340 -19.82 4.89 -3.36
CA GLY A 340 -18.64 4.78 -2.50
C GLY A 340 -17.65 3.76 -3.05
N ASP A 341 -16.85 3.14 -2.19
CA ASP A 341 -15.90 2.06 -2.54
C ASP A 341 -16.64 0.74 -2.77
N LEU A 342 -16.08 -0.17 -3.57
CA LEU A 342 -16.61 -1.51 -3.76
C LEU A 342 -16.48 -2.33 -2.47
N ASP A 343 -17.61 -2.67 -1.84
CA ASP A 343 -17.67 -3.57 -0.69
C ASP A 343 -17.72 -5.04 -1.15
N TRP A 344 -16.56 -5.55 -1.57
CA TRP A 344 -16.39 -6.94 -1.96
C TRP A 344 -14.93 -7.37 -1.81
N ALA A 345 -14.69 -8.43 -1.03
CA ALA A 345 -13.42 -9.15 -0.97
C ALA A 345 -13.12 -9.91 -2.28
N LEU A 346 -12.90 -9.17 -3.37
CA LEU A 346 -12.74 -9.68 -4.73
C LEU A 346 -11.46 -10.51 -4.91
N PHE A 347 -10.43 -10.26 -4.10
CA PHE A 347 -9.12 -10.91 -4.22
C PHE A 347 -8.92 -11.94 -3.08
N PRO A 348 -9.10 -13.26 -3.33
CA PRO A 348 -9.02 -14.27 -2.28
C PRO A 348 -7.65 -14.36 -1.60
N GLU A 349 -6.57 -13.97 -2.31
CA GLU A 349 -5.21 -13.89 -1.75
C GLU A 349 -5.03 -12.75 -0.74
N LYS A 350 -5.94 -11.76 -0.75
CA LYS A 350 -5.94 -10.57 0.13
C LYS A 350 -7.32 -10.41 0.77
N PRO A 351 -7.75 -11.35 1.63
CA PRO A 351 -9.11 -11.35 2.19
C PRO A 351 -9.39 -10.17 3.14
N TRP A 352 -8.34 -9.43 3.54
CA TRP A 352 -8.44 -8.21 4.34
C TRP A 352 -8.78 -6.97 3.50
N LEU A 353 -8.67 -7.02 2.16
CA LEU A 353 -9.02 -5.93 1.27
C LEU A 353 -10.50 -6.04 0.87
N THR A 354 -11.37 -5.52 1.75
CA THR A 354 -12.84 -5.61 1.59
C THR A 354 -13.46 -4.39 0.94
N GLU A 355 -12.82 -3.22 1.05
CA GLU A 355 -13.25 -1.97 0.45
C GLU A 355 -12.22 -1.58 -0.63
N ILE A 356 -12.67 -1.41 -1.87
CA ILE A 356 -11.79 -1.17 -3.02
C ILE A 356 -12.24 0.08 -3.77
N ASN A 357 -11.40 1.11 -3.81
CA ASN A 357 -11.71 2.35 -4.51
C ASN A 357 -11.79 2.18 -6.03
N ASN A 358 -10.97 1.30 -6.59
CA ASN A 358 -10.92 1.10 -8.03
C ASN A 358 -10.26 -0.23 -8.41
N ILE A 359 -10.63 -0.75 -9.58
CA ILE A 359 -10.01 -1.95 -10.16
C ILE A 359 -9.79 -1.77 -11.65
N ASN A 360 -8.82 -2.50 -12.20
CA ASN A 360 -8.71 -2.70 -13.64
C ASN A 360 -9.20 -4.10 -14.01
N VAL A 361 -10.18 -4.18 -14.91
CA VAL A 361 -10.64 -5.43 -15.49
C VAL A 361 -9.90 -5.60 -16.82
N ARG A 362 -8.78 -6.33 -16.79
CA ARG A 362 -7.80 -6.38 -17.90
C ARG A 362 -8.05 -7.55 -18.85
N ASN A 363 -7.95 -7.27 -20.15
CA ASN A 363 -8.08 -8.24 -21.25
C ASN A 363 -6.85 -9.16 -21.42
N GLY A 364 -5.83 -9.04 -20.57
CA GLY A 364 -4.53 -9.69 -20.72
C GLY A 364 -3.48 -8.87 -21.46
N GLY A 365 -3.76 -7.60 -21.79
CA GLY A 365 -2.77 -6.70 -22.41
C GLY A 365 -2.28 -7.21 -23.77
N GLN A 366 -0.97 -7.27 -23.98
CA GLN A 366 -0.38 -7.87 -25.19
C GLN A 366 -0.44 -9.42 -25.17
N HIS A 367 -0.95 -10.04 -24.11
CA HIS A 367 -1.21 -11.48 -24.07
C HIS A 367 -2.65 -11.85 -24.40
N VAL A 368 -3.48 -10.90 -24.86
CA VAL A 368 -4.87 -11.15 -25.28
C VAL A 368 -4.97 -12.21 -26.38
N TRP A 369 -3.96 -12.33 -27.25
CA TRP A 369 -3.90 -13.34 -28.34
C TRP A 369 -3.08 -14.58 -27.98
N ALA A 370 -2.55 -14.64 -26.75
CA ALA A 370 -1.67 -15.70 -26.26
C ALA A 370 -2.25 -16.29 -24.97
N THR A 371 -1.59 -16.10 -23.82
CA THR A 371 -1.91 -16.81 -22.57
C THR A 371 -2.94 -16.11 -21.68
N LYS A 372 -3.13 -14.80 -21.87
CA LYS A 372 -3.91 -13.89 -21.01
C LYS A 372 -3.45 -13.77 -19.54
N ILE A 373 -2.46 -14.55 -19.10
CA ILE A 373 -2.06 -14.64 -17.68
C ILE A 373 -0.63 -14.20 -17.41
N GLN A 374 0.21 -13.91 -18.42
CA GLN A 374 1.65 -13.67 -18.19
C GLN A 374 1.92 -12.60 -17.13
N ASP A 375 1.27 -11.43 -17.26
CA ASP A 375 1.48 -10.35 -16.29
C ASP A 375 0.99 -10.71 -14.88
N ALA A 376 -0.13 -11.43 -14.80
CA ALA A 376 -0.66 -11.93 -13.52
C ALA A 376 0.28 -12.97 -12.89
N LEU A 377 0.83 -13.89 -13.69
CA LEU A 377 1.75 -14.93 -13.22
C LEU A 377 3.03 -14.33 -12.64
N ILE A 378 3.63 -13.36 -13.32
CA ILE A 378 4.84 -12.69 -12.81
C ILE A 378 4.51 -11.88 -11.55
N SER A 379 3.30 -11.32 -11.45
CA SER A 379 2.83 -10.64 -10.24
C SER A 379 2.59 -11.62 -9.08
N ASP A 380 1.98 -12.78 -9.32
CA ASP A 380 1.84 -13.86 -8.31
C ASP A 380 3.21 -14.28 -7.78
N VAL A 381 4.20 -14.48 -8.66
CA VAL A 381 5.58 -14.78 -8.27
C VAL A 381 6.15 -13.62 -7.42
N ALA A 382 5.97 -12.37 -7.83
CA ALA A 382 6.45 -11.21 -7.10
C ALA A 382 5.84 -11.10 -5.69
N ALA A 383 4.55 -11.43 -5.53
CA ALA A 383 3.84 -11.43 -4.24
C ALA A 383 4.40 -12.44 -3.23
N GLN A 384 5.24 -13.40 -3.65
CA GLN A 384 5.94 -14.35 -2.76
C GLN A 384 7.34 -13.86 -2.33
N THR A 385 7.66 -12.62 -2.66
CA THR A 385 8.94 -11.96 -2.39
C THR A 385 8.68 -10.64 -1.67
N HIS A 386 9.71 -9.81 -1.48
CA HIS A 386 9.56 -8.45 -0.93
C HIS A 386 9.16 -7.42 -2.01
N ALA A 387 9.00 -7.84 -3.28
CA ALA A 387 8.55 -6.97 -4.35
C ALA A 387 7.04 -6.70 -4.26
N HIS A 388 6.63 -5.48 -4.61
CA HIS A 388 5.21 -5.11 -4.64
C HIS A 388 4.60 -5.34 -6.02
N SER A 389 3.41 -5.93 -6.07
CA SER A 389 2.65 -6.15 -7.29
C SER A 389 1.14 -6.24 -7.00
N SER A 390 0.32 -5.95 -8.01
CA SER A 390 -1.14 -6.00 -7.87
C SER A 390 -1.68 -7.43 -7.91
N ALA A 391 -2.67 -7.70 -7.06
CA ALA A 391 -3.42 -8.95 -7.05
C ALA A 391 -4.09 -9.23 -8.39
N TRP A 392 -4.46 -10.50 -8.58
CA TRP A 392 -5.20 -10.97 -9.75
C TRP A 392 -6.34 -11.89 -9.35
N GLN A 393 -7.51 -11.66 -9.94
CA GLN A 393 -8.66 -12.56 -9.88
C GLN A 393 -9.21 -12.73 -11.30
N PRO A 394 -9.23 -13.94 -11.88
CA PRO A 394 -9.93 -14.18 -13.13
C PRO A 394 -11.44 -14.01 -12.93
N VAL A 395 -12.09 -13.32 -13.86
CA VAL A 395 -13.53 -13.02 -13.83
C VAL A 395 -14.13 -13.14 -15.22
N GLU A 396 -15.42 -13.42 -15.27
CA GLU A 396 -16.23 -13.31 -16.49
C GLU A 396 -16.95 -11.96 -16.50
N LEU A 397 -16.83 -11.22 -17.60
CA LEU A 397 -17.51 -9.93 -17.76
C LEU A 397 -18.74 -10.10 -18.66
N TYR A 398 -19.86 -9.49 -18.28
CA TYR A 398 -21.03 -9.30 -19.12
C TYR A 398 -21.29 -7.80 -19.31
N LEU A 399 -21.54 -7.37 -20.54
CA LEU A 399 -21.96 -6.00 -20.85
C LEU A 399 -23.41 -6.04 -21.33
N ASN A 400 -24.32 -5.40 -20.59
CA ASN A 400 -25.75 -5.34 -20.91
C ASN A 400 -26.38 -6.73 -21.18
N GLY A 401 -25.92 -7.76 -20.47
CA GLY A 401 -26.39 -9.14 -20.60
C GLY A 401 -25.65 -9.98 -21.65
N ASP A 402 -24.78 -9.37 -22.46
CA ASP A 402 -23.94 -10.11 -23.40
C ASP A 402 -22.65 -10.58 -22.71
N TYR A 403 -22.37 -11.89 -22.77
CA TYR A 403 -21.09 -12.44 -22.33
C TYR A 403 -19.95 -11.77 -23.08
N TRP A 404 -19.07 -11.07 -22.38
CA TRP A 404 -17.98 -10.28 -22.94
C TRP A 404 -16.61 -10.98 -22.83
N GLY A 405 -16.54 -12.15 -22.21
CA GLY A 405 -15.35 -12.98 -22.14
C GLY A 405 -14.64 -12.98 -20.78
N LEU A 406 -13.61 -13.83 -20.71
CA LEU A 406 -12.62 -13.84 -19.63
C LEU A 406 -11.82 -12.53 -19.55
N TYR A 407 -11.68 -12.03 -18.32
CA TYR A 407 -10.81 -10.93 -17.90
C TYR A 407 -10.01 -11.30 -16.66
N GLY A 408 -8.93 -10.58 -16.39
CA GLY A 408 -8.25 -10.58 -15.10
C GLY A 408 -8.51 -9.27 -14.36
N ALA A 409 -9.31 -9.31 -13.29
CA ALA A 409 -9.43 -8.18 -12.36
C ALA A 409 -8.10 -7.98 -11.63
N ARG A 410 -7.65 -6.73 -11.51
CA ARG A 410 -6.41 -6.33 -10.85
C ARG A 410 -6.66 -5.14 -9.94
N GLU A 411 -5.95 -5.11 -8.81
CA GLU A 411 -5.77 -3.85 -8.07
C GLU A 411 -5.15 -2.81 -9.01
N LYS A 412 -5.62 -1.57 -8.94
CA LYS A 412 -4.94 -0.46 -9.62
C LYS A 412 -3.78 -0.02 -8.71
N SER A 413 -2.56 -0.09 -9.23
CA SER A 413 -1.39 0.38 -8.48
C SER A 413 -1.30 1.90 -8.48
N ASP A 414 -2.13 2.55 -7.67
CA ASP A 414 -2.18 3.99 -7.38
C ASP A 414 -1.94 4.27 -5.88
N GLU A 415 -2.21 5.49 -5.44
CA GLU A 415 -2.07 5.91 -4.04
C GLU A 415 -2.98 5.15 -3.08
N HIS A 416 -4.18 4.74 -3.51
CA HIS A 416 -5.10 3.95 -2.69
C HIS A 416 -4.58 2.53 -2.48
N TYR A 417 -3.97 1.92 -3.51
CA TYR A 417 -3.25 0.66 -3.36
C TYR A 417 -2.12 0.76 -2.33
N VAL A 418 -1.30 1.81 -2.41
CA VAL A 418 -0.20 1.99 -1.45
C VAL A 418 -0.75 2.19 -0.03
N ALA A 419 -1.74 3.05 0.14
CA ALA A 419 -2.36 3.33 1.42
C ALA A 419 -2.95 2.07 2.08
N ALA A 420 -3.71 1.27 1.31
CA ALA A 420 -4.32 0.04 1.79
C ALA A 420 -3.28 -1.01 2.25
N HIS A 421 -2.15 -1.11 1.54
CA HIS A 421 -1.11 -2.10 1.85
C HIS A 421 -0.21 -1.70 3.03
N PHE A 422 -0.10 -0.40 3.32
CA PHE A 422 0.76 0.12 4.39
C PHE A 422 -0.02 0.66 5.59
N GLY A 423 -1.35 0.70 5.53
CA GLY A 423 -2.18 1.29 6.57
C GLY A 423 -1.94 2.80 6.74
N THR A 424 -1.67 3.50 5.65
CA THR A 424 -1.40 4.96 5.63
C THR A 424 -2.55 5.73 4.99
N ASP A 425 -2.52 7.05 5.10
CA ASP A 425 -3.47 7.93 4.39
C ASP A 425 -3.01 8.08 2.91
N PRO A 426 -3.90 7.93 1.91
CA PRO A 426 -3.57 8.18 0.51
C PRO A 426 -2.92 9.55 0.26
N GLU A 427 -3.26 10.58 1.04
CA GLU A 427 -2.69 11.94 0.92
C GLU A 427 -1.23 12.02 1.38
N GLU A 428 -0.74 11.05 2.16
CA GLU A 428 0.67 10.95 2.55
C GLU A 428 1.52 10.21 1.50
N VAL A 429 0.87 9.51 0.56
CA VAL A 429 1.55 8.72 -0.45
C VAL A 429 2.21 9.62 -1.49
N THR A 430 3.49 9.35 -1.74
CA THR A 430 4.15 9.82 -2.95
C THR A 430 4.32 8.65 -3.92
N LEU A 431 3.78 8.78 -5.13
CA LEU A 431 3.84 7.75 -6.17
C LEU A 431 4.26 8.38 -7.50
N LEU A 432 5.30 7.84 -8.11
CA LEU A 432 5.86 8.32 -9.37
C LEU A 432 5.75 7.26 -10.46
N ASN A 433 5.58 7.71 -11.70
CA ASN A 433 5.68 6.90 -12.90
C ASN A 433 6.68 7.55 -13.89
N PRO A 434 6.89 7.00 -15.11
CA PRO A 434 7.87 7.57 -16.04
C PRO A 434 7.52 8.98 -16.55
N LEU A 435 6.27 9.41 -16.43
CA LEU A 435 5.79 10.72 -16.87
C LEU A 435 5.83 11.78 -15.76
N GLY A 436 6.01 11.38 -14.49
CA GLY A 436 6.09 12.28 -13.34
C GLY A 436 5.37 11.72 -12.10
N ALA A 437 5.02 12.62 -11.18
CA ALA A 437 4.24 12.27 -10.01
C ALA A 437 2.79 11.96 -10.38
N LEU A 438 2.29 10.82 -9.91
CA LEU A 438 0.88 10.45 -9.89
C LEU A 438 0.22 10.97 -8.60
N ALA A 439 0.93 10.86 -7.47
CA ALA A 439 0.56 11.42 -6.18
C ALA A 439 1.80 12.03 -5.50
N GLY A 440 1.63 13.08 -4.71
CA GLY A 440 2.72 13.81 -4.06
C GLY A 440 3.65 14.56 -5.04
N ASP A 441 4.94 14.63 -4.70
CA ASP A 441 5.95 15.32 -5.50
C ASP A 441 7.24 14.50 -5.70
N ALA A 442 7.93 14.71 -6.84
CA ALA A 442 9.13 13.94 -7.19
C ALA A 442 10.44 14.50 -6.59
N SER A 443 10.39 15.60 -5.83
CA SER A 443 11.60 16.33 -5.41
C SER A 443 12.40 15.56 -4.37
N GLU A 444 11.73 14.89 -3.44
CA GLU A 444 12.37 14.06 -2.42
C GLU A 444 13.08 12.87 -3.08
N PHE A 445 12.39 12.13 -3.95
CA PHE A 445 12.96 11.00 -4.69
C PHE A 445 14.20 11.42 -5.49
N THR A 446 14.10 12.53 -6.22
CA THR A 446 15.20 13.06 -7.03
C THR A 446 16.39 13.43 -6.16
N SER A 447 16.15 14.08 -5.01
CA SER A 447 17.20 14.47 -4.08
C SER A 447 17.89 13.25 -3.45
N ALA A 448 17.10 12.28 -3.01
CA ALA A 448 17.57 11.02 -2.45
C ALA A 448 18.47 10.24 -3.42
N CYS A 449 18.02 10.06 -4.67
CA CYS A 449 18.81 9.38 -5.69
C CYS A 449 20.11 10.13 -6.00
N ASN A 450 20.06 11.46 -6.14
CA ASN A 450 21.25 12.27 -6.41
C ASN A 450 22.27 12.20 -5.27
N SER A 451 21.81 12.17 -4.01
CA SER A 451 22.67 12.00 -2.84
C SER A 451 23.38 10.64 -2.84
N LEU A 452 22.67 9.56 -3.17
CA LEU A 452 23.26 8.21 -3.28
C LEU A 452 24.25 8.13 -4.46
N LEU A 453 23.90 8.68 -5.62
CA LEU A 453 24.80 8.74 -6.79
C LEU A 453 26.08 9.55 -6.53
N ALA A 454 26.01 10.57 -5.67
CA ALA A 454 27.18 11.35 -5.26
C ALA A 454 28.03 10.66 -4.18
N ALA A 455 27.45 9.72 -3.42
CA ALA A 455 28.16 8.98 -2.38
C ALA A 455 29.07 7.90 -2.99
N SER A 456 30.22 7.63 -2.36
CA SER A 456 31.13 6.58 -2.83
C SER A 456 30.54 5.20 -2.51
N PRO A 457 30.29 4.33 -3.51
CA PRO A 457 29.72 3.00 -3.28
C PRO A 457 30.72 2.08 -2.56
N SER A 458 32.02 2.40 -2.59
CA SER A 458 33.04 1.68 -1.82
C SER A 458 33.03 1.99 -0.31
N SER A 459 32.20 2.94 0.15
CA SER A 459 32.14 3.33 1.56
C SER A 459 31.39 2.27 2.38
N PRO A 460 31.88 1.87 3.57
CA PRO A 460 31.12 0.98 4.47
C PRO A 460 29.76 1.56 4.90
N ALA A 461 29.63 2.89 4.93
CA ALA A 461 28.37 3.55 5.30
C ALA A 461 27.35 3.63 4.14
N PHE A 462 27.76 3.31 2.90
CA PHE A 462 26.90 3.47 1.73
C PHE A 462 25.65 2.57 1.82
N TYR A 463 25.82 1.31 2.22
CA TYR A 463 24.70 0.37 2.35
C TYR A 463 23.67 0.88 3.37
N ASN A 464 24.11 1.40 4.52
CA ASN A 464 23.20 1.95 5.52
C ASN A 464 22.44 3.17 5.00
N ALA A 465 23.14 4.10 4.33
CA ALA A 465 22.49 5.26 3.71
C ALA A 465 21.48 4.85 2.63
N PHE A 466 21.80 3.79 1.85
CA PHE A 466 20.88 3.21 0.89
C PHE A 466 19.65 2.60 1.58
N ALA A 467 19.85 1.79 2.62
CA ALA A 467 18.77 1.12 3.36
C ALA A 467 17.89 2.09 4.18
N GLU A 468 18.40 3.26 4.57
CA GLU A 468 17.62 4.35 5.15
C GLU A 468 16.76 5.08 4.11
N THR A 469 17.09 4.93 2.82
CA THR A 469 16.40 5.61 1.71
C THR A 469 15.44 4.68 0.98
N PHE A 470 15.89 3.48 0.64
CA PHE A 470 15.15 2.44 -0.08
C PHE A 470 15.02 1.21 0.80
N ASP A 471 13.89 0.54 0.70
CA ASP A 471 13.75 -0.81 1.23
C ASP A 471 14.68 -1.74 0.42
N ALA A 472 15.78 -2.17 1.02
CA ALA A 472 16.82 -2.89 0.29
C ALA A 472 16.35 -4.26 -0.21
N GLU A 473 15.50 -4.95 0.56
CA GLU A 473 14.99 -6.28 0.19
C GLU A 473 13.99 -6.17 -0.96
N SER A 474 13.04 -5.24 -0.86
CA SER A 474 12.08 -4.95 -1.93
C SER A 474 12.78 -4.48 -3.22
N TYR A 475 13.81 -3.64 -3.08
CA TYR A 475 14.60 -3.18 -4.22
C TYR A 475 15.32 -4.34 -4.91
N MET A 476 16.00 -5.22 -4.16
CA MET A 476 16.67 -6.38 -4.75
C MET A 476 15.68 -7.28 -5.48
N ASP A 477 14.56 -7.63 -4.84
CA ASP A 477 13.57 -8.54 -5.42
C ASP A 477 12.94 -7.97 -6.69
N TYR A 478 12.62 -6.66 -6.72
CA TYR A 478 12.12 -6.00 -7.93
C TYR A 478 13.10 -6.12 -9.12
N PHE A 479 14.38 -5.80 -8.92
CA PHE A 479 15.38 -5.87 -9.98
C PHE A 479 15.74 -7.31 -10.37
N ILE A 480 15.74 -8.25 -9.43
CA ILE A 480 15.95 -9.68 -9.71
C ILE A 480 14.81 -10.19 -10.62
N LEU A 481 13.55 -9.94 -10.26
CA LEU A 481 12.41 -10.42 -11.04
C LEU A 481 12.36 -9.80 -12.44
N GLN A 482 12.56 -8.48 -12.57
CA GLN A 482 12.58 -7.82 -13.88
C GLN A 482 13.69 -8.35 -14.80
N THR A 483 14.88 -8.59 -14.26
CA THR A 483 16.02 -9.11 -15.04
C THR A 483 15.94 -10.62 -15.28
N PHE A 484 15.34 -11.38 -14.38
CA PHE A 484 15.09 -12.81 -14.57
C PHE A 484 14.05 -13.03 -15.66
N PHE A 485 12.90 -12.36 -15.60
CA PHE A 485 11.85 -12.49 -16.61
C PHE A 485 12.11 -11.74 -17.92
N GLN A 486 13.19 -10.95 -17.98
CA GLN A 486 13.68 -10.24 -19.17
C GLN A 486 12.65 -9.24 -19.75
N ASN A 487 12.20 -8.29 -18.92
CA ASN A 487 11.28 -7.24 -19.37
C ASN A 487 12.01 -6.22 -20.27
N MET A 488 11.71 -6.21 -21.57
CA MET A 488 12.38 -5.29 -22.51
C MET A 488 11.81 -3.87 -22.52
N ASP A 489 10.56 -3.70 -22.10
CA ASP A 489 9.86 -2.40 -22.07
C ASP A 489 10.06 -1.68 -20.72
N TRP A 490 11.15 -2.00 -20.03
CA TRP A 490 11.43 -1.52 -18.69
C TRP A 490 12.81 -0.83 -18.64
N MET A 491 12.95 0.16 -17.74
CA MET A 491 14.24 0.76 -17.37
C MET A 491 15.01 1.43 -18.53
N GLY A 492 14.33 1.79 -19.62
CA GLY A 492 14.98 2.38 -20.80
C GLY A 492 15.75 1.38 -21.67
N ILE A 493 15.52 0.08 -21.50
CA ILE A 493 16.26 -0.98 -22.21
C ILE A 493 16.00 -0.91 -23.72
N ALA A 494 14.76 -1.16 -24.16
CA ALA A 494 14.42 -1.08 -25.59
C ALA A 494 13.99 0.33 -26.03
N TRP A 495 13.38 1.10 -25.12
CA TRP A 495 12.76 2.39 -25.42
C TRP A 495 13.18 3.45 -24.40
N GLY A 496 12.39 4.53 -24.25
CA GLY A 496 12.51 5.43 -23.10
C GLY A 496 12.17 4.74 -21.77
N LEU A 497 12.26 5.47 -20.67
CA LEU A 497 11.85 4.96 -19.36
C LEU A 497 10.36 4.56 -19.41
N ASN A 498 10.08 3.29 -19.20
CA ASN A 498 8.75 2.68 -19.20
C ASN A 498 8.66 1.67 -18.04
N ASN A 499 7.43 1.23 -17.73
CA ASN A 499 7.10 0.18 -16.75
C ASN A 499 7.80 0.34 -15.39
N THR A 500 7.98 1.59 -14.97
CA THR A 500 8.68 1.97 -13.73
C THR A 500 7.74 2.77 -12.84
N LYS A 501 7.37 2.21 -11.70
CA LYS A 501 6.62 2.89 -10.64
C LYS A 501 7.39 2.79 -9.35
N VAL A 502 7.52 3.90 -8.66
CA VAL A 502 8.23 4.00 -7.38
C VAL A 502 7.40 4.82 -6.41
N PHE A 503 7.33 4.39 -5.16
CA PHE A 503 6.50 5.03 -4.15
C PHE A 503 7.17 5.11 -2.79
N LYS A 504 6.63 5.99 -1.96
CA LYS A 504 6.89 6.11 -0.52
C LYS A 504 5.53 6.26 0.16
N ALA A 505 5.18 5.30 1.03
CA ALA A 505 3.82 5.22 1.60
C ALA A 505 3.49 6.37 2.57
N SER A 506 4.51 6.87 3.28
CA SER A 506 4.45 8.11 4.06
C SER A 506 5.87 8.61 4.33
N PRO A 507 6.07 9.82 4.90
CA PRO A 507 7.39 10.34 5.22
C PRO A 507 8.25 9.43 6.12
N ALA A 508 7.62 8.56 6.92
CA ALA A 508 8.28 7.60 7.81
C ALA A 508 8.74 6.30 7.14
N HIS A 509 8.31 6.03 5.90
CA HIS A 509 8.66 4.83 5.15
C HIS A 509 9.85 5.05 4.22
N THR A 510 10.43 3.97 3.68
CA THR A 510 11.44 4.01 2.62
C THR A 510 10.82 3.88 1.23
N TRP A 511 11.59 4.25 0.20
CA TRP A 511 11.20 4.13 -1.21
C TRP A 511 11.17 2.67 -1.67
N ARG A 512 10.16 2.32 -2.48
CA ARG A 512 9.94 0.97 -3.03
C ARG A 512 9.45 1.02 -4.46
N TYR A 513 9.73 -0.02 -5.24
CA TYR A 513 9.21 -0.16 -6.60
C TYR A 513 7.96 -1.04 -6.64
N ILE A 514 7.08 -0.77 -7.61
CA ILE A 514 5.95 -1.64 -7.93
C ILE A 514 6.23 -2.30 -9.28
N LEU A 515 6.20 -3.63 -9.30
CA LEU A 515 6.24 -4.43 -10.51
C LEU A 515 4.85 -4.39 -11.18
N TYR A 516 4.83 -3.97 -12.44
CA TYR A 516 3.62 -3.95 -13.26
C TYR A 516 4.00 -3.98 -14.75
N ASP A 517 3.03 -4.37 -15.58
CA ASP A 517 3.15 -4.37 -17.05
C ASP A 517 4.35 -5.20 -17.55
N THR A 518 4.24 -6.50 -17.29
CA THR A 518 5.24 -7.52 -17.62
C THR A 518 4.86 -8.34 -18.85
N ASP A 519 4.02 -7.75 -19.71
CA ASP A 519 3.62 -8.32 -21.00
C ASP A 519 4.83 -8.53 -21.93
N ALA A 520 5.83 -7.66 -21.83
CA ALA A 520 7.07 -7.70 -22.61
C ALA A 520 8.16 -8.59 -21.99
N CYS A 521 7.81 -9.46 -21.03
CA CYS A 521 8.69 -10.48 -20.46
C CYS A 521 8.64 -11.80 -21.24
N LEU A 522 9.46 -12.76 -20.82
CA LEU A 522 9.42 -14.16 -21.26
C LEU A 522 9.43 -14.29 -22.80
N GLY A 523 10.12 -13.36 -23.48
CA GLY A 523 10.39 -13.53 -24.91
C GLY A 523 9.28 -13.17 -25.86
N HIS A 524 8.21 -12.55 -25.35
CA HIS A 524 7.04 -12.26 -26.15
C HIS A 524 7.38 -11.51 -27.45
N PHE A 525 8.41 -10.67 -27.44
CA PHE A 525 8.89 -9.90 -28.59
C PHE A 525 10.19 -10.44 -29.20
N GLY A 526 10.50 -11.73 -28.98
CA GLY A 526 11.63 -12.41 -29.62
C GLY A 526 12.96 -12.28 -28.90
N GLN A 527 12.96 -11.80 -27.65
CA GLN A 527 14.17 -11.65 -26.83
C GLN A 527 14.81 -13.03 -26.61
N SER A 528 16.13 -13.13 -26.58
CA SER A 528 16.82 -14.39 -26.29
C SER A 528 17.03 -14.61 -24.79
N VAL A 529 16.94 -15.85 -24.30
CA VAL A 529 17.33 -16.20 -22.91
C VAL A 529 18.81 -15.93 -22.61
N TRP A 530 19.62 -15.72 -23.65
CA TRP A 530 21.05 -15.40 -23.55
C TRP A 530 21.34 -13.89 -23.48
N GLU A 531 20.33 -13.04 -23.72
CA GLU A 531 20.48 -11.60 -23.51
C GLU A 531 20.62 -11.30 -22.01
N ASN A 532 21.69 -10.61 -21.64
CA ASN A 532 22.00 -10.29 -20.26
C ASN A 532 21.23 -9.02 -19.82
N TYR A 533 20.03 -9.24 -19.27
CA TYR A 533 19.16 -8.14 -18.80
C TYR A 533 19.69 -7.45 -17.56
N LEU A 534 20.58 -8.09 -16.80
CA LEU A 534 21.27 -7.44 -15.69
C LEU A 534 22.16 -6.32 -16.23
N GLU A 535 22.95 -6.59 -17.27
CA GLU A 535 23.73 -5.56 -17.96
C GLU A 535 22.87 -4.52 -18.67
N TYR A 536 21.77 -4.91 -19.30
CA TYR A 536 20.87 -3.94 -19.94
C TYR A 536 20.18 -3.02 -18.94
N ALA A 537 19.87 -3.50 -17.73
CA ALA A 537 19.31 -2.65 -16.68
C ALA A 537 20.33 -1.68 -16.08
N ARG A 538 21.60 -2.08 -15.98
CA ARG A 538 22.72 -1.22 -15.56
C ARG A 538 23.07 -0.18 -16.63
N ASN A 539 23.08 -0.61 -17.89
CA ASN A 539 23.54 0.17 -19.05
C ASN A 539 22.49 0.18 -20.18
N PRO A 540 21.28 0.73 -19.94
CA PRO A 540 20.21 0.73 -20.93
C PRO A 540 20.50 1.68 -22.10
N SER A 541 19.75 1.52 -23.20
CA SER A 541 19.87 2.40 -24.37
C SER A 541 19.43 3.84 -24.08
N SER A 542 18.50 4.01 -23.12
CA SER A 542 18.04 5.31 -22.61
C SER A 542 18.26 5.40 -21.09
N PRO A 543 19.47 5.75 -20.62
CA PRO A 543 19.76 5.86 -19.19
C PRO A 543 18.88 6.87 -18.45
N SER A 544 18.55 6.53 -17.20
CA SER A 544 17.76 7.36 -16.29
C SER A 544 18.37 7.36 -14.89
N VAL A 545 17.82 8.16 -13.98
CA VAL A 545 18.23 8.13 -12.56
C VAL A 545 18.09 6.74 -11.94
N HIS A 546 17.10 5.96 -12.39
CA HIS A 546 16.83 4.61 -11.90
C HIS A 546 17.93 3.62 -12.31
N SER A 547 18.29 3.58 -13.59
CA SER A 547 19.35 2.69 -14.10
C SER A 547 20.71 3.08 -13.56
N ASN A 548 21.00 4.39 -13.48
CA ASN A 548 22.25 4.90 -12.92
C ASN A 548 22.38 4.52 -11.44
N LEU A 549 21.29 4.62 -10.66
CA LEU A 549 21.31 4.21 -9.26
C LEU A 549 21.51 2.70 -9.12
N PHE A 550 20.86 1.91 -9.97
CA PHE A 550 21.01 0.46 -9.97
C PHE A 550 22.45 0.02 -10.30
N ASP A 551 23.07 0.62 -11.31
CA ASP A 551 24.48 0.38 -11.63
C ASP A 551 25.39 0.77 -10.45
N HIS A 552 25.16 1.95 -9.86
CA HIS A 552 25.99 2.48 -8.78
C HIS A 552 25.87 1.70 -7.46
N VAL A 553 24.67 1.24 -7.10
CA VAL A 553 24.46 0.48 -5.85
C VAL A 553 25.11 -0.91 -5.93
N LEU A 554 25.18 -1.52 -7.12
CA LEU A 554 25.85 -2.80 -7.36
C LEU A 554 27.39 -2.71 -7.27
N ASP A 555 27.96 -1.52 -7.27
CA ASP A 555 29.39 -1.34 -7.02
C ASP A 555 29.75 -1.42 -5.52
N ASN A 556 28.76 -1.29 -4.62
CA ASN A 556 28.96 -1.51 -3.19
C ASN A 556 29.10 -3.02 -2.90
N PRO A 557 30.22 -3.49 -2.29
CA PRO A 557 30.44 -4.92 -2.05
C PRO A 557 29.36 -5.58 -1.20
N THR A 558 28.90 -4.93 -0.13
CA THR A 558 27.86 -5.46 0.77
C THR A 558 26.54 -5.65 0.03
N PHE A 559 26.09 -4.61 -0.69
CA PHE A 559 24.87 -4.69 -1.49
C PHE A 559 25.00 -5.74 -2.59
N ARG A 560 26.13 -5.77 -3.31
CA ARG A 560 26.36 -6.73 -4.39
C ARG A 560 26.30 -8.18 -3.91
N HIS A 561 26.95 -8.51 -2.80
CA HIS A 561 26.91 -9.88 -2.26
C HIS A 561 25.48 -10.27 -1.87
N ARG A 562 24.75 -9.36 -1.21
CA ARG A 562 23.33 -9.57 -0.87
C ARG A 562 22.47 -9.76 -2.12
N PHE A 563 22.67 -8.94 -3.16
CA PHE A 563 21.96 -9.06 -4.43
C PHE A 563 22.22 -10.41 -5.12
N VAL A 564 23.49 -10.82 -5.22
CA VAL A 564 23.87 -12.11 -5.83
C VAL A 564 23.31 -13.29 -5.03
N ASN A 565 23.41 -13.26 -3.70
CA ASN A 565 22.88 -14.32 -2.85
C ASN A 565 21.36 -14.38 -2.92
N ARG A 566 20.66 -13.23 -2.88
CA ARG A 566 19.20 -13.18 -3.00
C ARG A 566 18.74 -13.66 -4.38
N TYR A 567 19.46 -13.31 -5.45
CA TYR A 567 19.20 -13.83 -6.79
C TYR A 567 19.35 -15.37 -6.80
N ALA A 568 20.43 -15.89 -6.22
CA ALA A 568 20.66 -17.33 -6.10
C ALA A 568 19.56 -18.02 -5.27
N ASP A 569 19.15 -17.44 -4.14
CA ASP A 569 18.07 -17.96 -3.28
C ASP A 569 16.76 -18.11 -4.06
N LEU A 570 16.35 -17.06 -4.78
CA LEU A 570 15.13 -17.08 -5.60
C LEU A 570 15.25 -18.09 -6.74
N VAL A 571 16.39 -18.14 -7.43
CA VAL A 571 16.66 -19.13 -8.49
C VAL A 571 16.69 -20.56 -7.95
N ASN A 572 17.15 -20.80 -6.72
CA ASN A 572 17.18 -22.13 -6.11
C ASN A 572 15.82 -22.58 -5.56
N THR A 573 14.83 -21.68 -5.49
CA THR A 573 13.52 -21.95 -4.89
C THR A 573 12.37 -21.51 -5.80
N LEU A 574 11.88 -20.29 -5.64
CA LEU A 574 10.68 -19.76 -6.27
C LEU A 574 10.76 -19.73 -7.81
N LEU A 575 11.94 -19.45 -8.35
CA LEU A 575 12.22 -19.37 -9.79
C LEU A 575 12.86 -20.67 -10.32
N GLN A 576 12.77 -21.78 -9.59
CA GLN A 576 13.03 -23.10 -10.16
C GLN A 576 11.86 -23.51 -11.06
N SER A 577 12.15 -24.26 -12.11
CA SER A 577 11.15 -24.68 -13.09
C SER A 577 9.99 -25.46 -12.49
N GLU A 578 10.25 -26.37 -11.56
CA GLU A 578 9.18 -27.12 -10.88
C GLU A 578 8.22 -26.18 -10.16
N ALA A 579 8.75 -25.19 -9.42
CA ALA A 579 7.95 -24.22 -8.67
C ALA A 579 7.17 -23.27 -9.59
N PHE A 580 7.83 -22.77 -10.64
CA PHE A 580 7.19 -21.90 -11.63
C PHE A 580 6.08 -22.62 -12.40
N ILE A 581 6.33 -23.86 -12.86
CA ILE A 581 5.35 -24.68 -13.57
C ILE A 581 4.16 -25.02 -12.67
N ALA A 582 4.40 -25.36 -11.39
CA ALA A 582 3.32 -25.63 -10.44
C ALA A 582 2.40 -24.41 -10.26
N ARG A 583 2.97 -23.20 -10.12
CA ARG A 583 2.19 -21.95 -10.02
C ARG A 583 1.43 -21.64 -11.29
N MET A 584 2.09 -21.74 -12.45
CA MET A 584 1.43 -21.54 -13.74
C MET A 584 0.28 -22.56 -13.93
N GLY A 585 0.47 -23.81 -13.53
CA GLY A 585 -0.56 -24.85 -13.54
C GLY A 585 -1.77 -24.49 -12.67
N ALA A 586 -1.53 -23.97 -11.46
CA ALA A 586 -2.61 -23.52 -10.58
C ALA A 586 -3.40 -22.34 -11.15
N MET A 587 -2.74 -21.38 -11.81
CA MET A 587 -3.43 -20.23 -12.42
C MET A 587 -4.15 -20.60 -13.72
N THR A 588 -3.54 -21.43 -14.57
CA THR A 588 -4.16 -21.91 -15.82
C THR A 588 -5.38 -22.77 -15.53
N GLY A 589 -5.32 -23.63 -14.51
CA GLY A 589 -6.45 -24.42 -14.06
C GLY A 589 -7.67 -23.61 -13.61
N GLN A 590 -7.50 -22.35 -13.19
CA GLN A 590 -8.63 -21.46 -12.86
C GLN A 590 -9.37 -20.95 -14.10
N ILE A 591 -8.70 -20.84 -15.26
CA ILE A 591 -9.29 -20.21 -16.46
C ILE A 591 -9.58 -21.20 -17.58
N GLU A 592 -9.04 -22.43 -17.51
CA GLU A 592 -9.17 -23.45 -18.55
C GLU A 592 -10.63 -23.73 -18.93
N GLY A 593 -11.54 -23.79 -17.95
CA GLY A 593 -12.97 -24.01 -18.17
C GLY A 593 -13.66 -22.90 -18.99
N THR A 594 -13.25 -21.65 -18.79
CA THR A 594 -13.84 -20.47 -19.45
C THR A 594 -13.20 -20.17 -20.83
N MET A 595 -11.96 -20.61 -21.08
CA MET A 595 -11.24 -20.32 -22.32
C MET A 595 -11.98 -20.69 -23.62
N PRO A 596 -12.68 -21.84 -23.72
CA PRO A 596 -13.46 -22.18 -24.93
C PRO A 596 -14.52 -21.13 -25.28
N GLN A 597 -15.25 -20.62 -24.28
CA GLN A 597 -16.29 -19.60 -24.48
C GLN A 597 -15.66 -18.25 -24.85
N HIS A 598 -14.56 -17.88 -24.20
CA HIS A 598 -13.78 -16.69 -24.53
C HIS A 598 -13.30 -16.71 -25.98
N ILE A 599 -12.69 -17.81 -26.41
CA ILE A 599 -12.19 -18.01 -27.79
C ILE A 599 -13.35 -18.01 -28.79
N ALA A 600 -14.48 -18.65 -28.46
CA ALA A 600 -15.65 -18.65 -29.33
C ALA A 600 -16.17 -17.23 -29.61
N ARG A 601 -16.06 -16.33 -28.63
CA ARG A 601 -16.45 -14.93 -28.80
C ARG A 601 -15.41 -14.10 -29.56
N TRP A 602 -14.14 -14.18 -29.16
CA TRP A 602 -13.13 -13.22 -29.60
C TRP A 602 -12.17 -13.76 -30.67
N GLY A 603 -12.07 -15.08 -30.84
CA GLY A 603 -11.07 -15.71 -31.69
C GLY A 603 -9.62 -15.43 -31.26
N ALA A 604 -9.42 -15.03 -29.99
CA ALA A 604 -8.12 -14.69 -29.42
C ALA A 604 -7.99 -15.35 -28.03
N PRO A 605 -7.03 -16.28 -27.83
CA PRO A 605 -6.14 -16.86 -28.83
C PRO A 605 -6.91 -17.61 -29.94
N ALA A 606 -6.22 -17.97 -31.03
CA ALA A 606 -6.84 -18.53 -32.24
C ALA A 606 -7.57 -19.89 -32.04
N GLY A 607 -7.35 -20.54 -30.89
CA GLY A 607 -7.90 -21.84 -30.53
C GLY A 607 -7.22 -22.37 -29.26
N MET A 608 -7.78 -23.43 -28.66
CA MET A 608 -7.19 -24.07 -27.48
C MET A 608 -5.76 -24.55 -27.75
N ASP A 609 -5.49 -25.17 -28.90
CA ASP A 609 -4.12 -25.58 -29.28
C ASP A 609 -3.13 -24.40 -29.31
N ALA A 610 -3.57 -23.21 -29.75
CA ALA A 610 -2.71 -22.02 -29.78
C ALA A 610 -2.44 -21.50 -28.36
N TRP A 611 -3.44 -21.57 -27.49
CA TRP A 611 -3.31 -21.24 -26.07
C TRP A 611 -2.31 -22.18 -25.37
N ASP A 612 -2.48 -23.49 -25.53
CA ASP A 612 -1.60 -24.52 -24.95
C ASP A 612 -0.16 -24.35 -25.44
N ASN A 613 0.04 -24.07 -26.73
CA ASN A 613 1.37 -23.81 -27.28
C ASN A 613 2.01 -22.55 -26.67
N ALA A 614 1.23 -21.49 -26.43
CA ALA A 614 1.74 -20.28 -25.79
C ALA A 614 2.17 -20.54 -24.33
N LEU A 615 1.39 -21.31 -23.57
CA LEU A 615 1.75 -21.75 -22.21
C LEU A 615 3.01 -22.62 -22.20
N ASN A 616 3.11 -23.58 -23.12
CA ASN A 616 4.29 -24.43 -23.28
C ASN A 616 5.56 -23.63 -23.60
N ASN A 617 5.45 -22.59 -24.42
CA ASN A 617 6.59 -21.71 -24.73
C ASN A 617 7.08 -20.94 -23.49
N MET A 618 6.17 -20.47 -22.63
CA MET A 618 6.54 -19.82 -21.36
C MET A 618 7.30 -20.78 -20.44
N MET A 619 6.80 -22.02 -20.27
CA MET A 619 7.48 -23.04 -19.44
C MET A 619 8.86 -23.40 -19.97
N MET A 620 8.98 -23.63 -21.28
CA MET A 620 10.26 -23.96 -21.90
C MET A 620 11.27 -22.84 -21.67
N ARG A 621 10.84 -21.59 -21.86
CA ARG A 621 11.73 -20.44 -21.72
C ARG A 621 12.18 -20.23 -20.28
N GLU A 622 11.29 -20.37 -19.31
CA GLU A 622 11.67 -20.29 -17.90
C GLU A 622 12.72 -21.36 -17.56
N SER A 623 12.57 -22.59 -18.08
CA SER A 623 13.52 -23.67 -17.80
C SER A 623 14.92 -23.40 -18.32
N GLU A 624 15.04 -22.75 -19.47
CA GLU A 624 16.32 -22.30 -19.99
C GLU A 624 16.88 -21.12 -19.19
N ARG A 625 16.01 -20.26 -18.66
CA ARG A 625 16.37 -19.06 -17.92
C ARG A 625 17.09 -19.35 -16.60
N VAL A 626 16.74 -20.43 -15.90
CA VAL A 626 17.42 -20.86 -14.66
C VAL A 626 18.92 -21.01 -14.85
N THR A 627 19.35 -21.58 -15.98
CA THR A 627 20.78 -21.77 -16.26
C THR A 627 21.41 -20.48 -16.75
N THR A 628 20.76 -19.76 -17.67
CA THR A 628 21.36 -18.54 -18.24
C THR A 628 21.45 -17.40 -17.22
N SER A 629 20.55 -17.32 -16.23
CA SER A 629 20.59 -16.27 -15.20
C SER A 629 21.84 -16.39 -14.32
N ARG A 630 22.24 -17.62 -13.97
CA ARG A 630 23.48 -17.89 -13.24
C ARG A 630 24.73 -17.51 -14.05
N ILE A 631 24.71 -17.76 -15.36
CA ILE A 631 25.78 -17.34 -16.27
C ILE A 631 25.87 -15.81 -16.31
N HIS A 632 24.73 -15.12 -16.42
CA HIS A 632 24.70 -13.65 -16.41
C HIS A 632 25.22 -13.06 -15.10
N LEU A 633 24.93 -13.66 -13.94
CA LEU A 633 25.52 -13.25 -12.66
C LEU A 633 27.05 -13.37 -12.67
N ILE A 634 27.57 -14.49 -13.19
CA ILE A 634 29.02 -14.72 -13.33
C ILE A 634 29.65 -13.66 -14.23
N GLU A 635 29.06 -13.39 -15.39
CA GLU A 635 29.59 -12.43 -16.36
C GLU A 635 29.54 -11.00 -15.83
N SER A 636 28.40 -10.58 -15.26
CA SER A 636 28.16 -9.22 -14.79
C SER A 636 29.01 -8.82 -13.58
N PHE A 637 29.35 -9.78 -12.71
CA PHE A 637 30.10 -9.52 -11.49
C PHE A 637 31.50 -10.15 -11.48
N ASN A 638 31.91 -10.75 -12.60
CA ASN A 638 33.19 -11.47 -12.74
C ASN A 638 33.40 -12.50 -11.61
N LEU A 639 32.35 -13.27 -11.31
CA LEU A 639 32.39 -14.30 -10.27
C LEU A 639 33.23 -15.48 -10.78
N PRO A 640 34.18 -16.01 -10.01
CA PRO A 640 35.15 -16.97 -10.53
C PRO A 640 34.52 -18.32 -10.88
N PHE A 641 33.52 -18.75 -10.12
CA PHE A 641 32.79 -20.00 -10.33
C PHE A 641 31.52 -20.10 -9.47
N GLN A 642 30.59 -20.94 -9.92
CA GLN A 642 29.46 -21.41 -9.10
C GLN A 642 29.78 -22.75 -8.43
N ARG A 643 29.14 -23.02 -7.28
CA ARG A 643 29.25 -24.24 -6.48
C ARG A 643 27.89 -24.77 -6.09
N THR A 644 27.79 -26.09 -6.04
CA THR A 644 26.64 -26.79 -5.47
C THR A 644 26.84 -26.89 -3.96
N VAL A 645 25.86 -26.41 -3.22
CA VAL A 645 25.74 -26.51 -1.77
C VAL A 645 24.65 -27.52 -1.47
N THR A 646 25.02 -28.63 -0.82
CA THR A 646 24.08 -29.63 -0.35
C THR A 646 23.79 -29.41 1.13
N LEU A 647 22.54 -29.21 1.50
CA LEU A 647 22.11 -29.10 2.90
C LEU A 647 21.52 -30.42 3.36
N ASN A 648 21.87 -30.85 4.57
CA ASN A 648 21.32 -32.04 5.20
C ASN A 648 21.17 -31.86 6.71
N ALA A 649 20.22 -32.56 7.31
CA ALA A 649 19.98 -32.50 8.75
C ALA A 649 19.86 -33.91 9.34
N THR A 650 20.28 -34.09 10.59
CA THR A 650 20.09 -35.36 11.31
C THR A 650 19.67 -35.18 12.76
N PRO A 651 18.54 -35.79 13.18
CA PRO A 651 17.50 -36.34 12.29
C PRO A 651 16.84 -35.21 11.46
N ASN A 652 16.35 -35.52 10.27
CA ASN A 652 15.86 -34.50 9.31
C ASN A 652 14.49 -33.88 9.67
N TRP A 653 13.93 -34.24 10.83
CA TRP A 653 12.67 -33.72 11.40
C TRP A 653 12.90 -33.00 12.74
N ALA A 654 14.15 -32.79 13.13
CA ALA A 654 14.52 -32.16 14.40
C ALA A 654 14.96 -30.70 14.25
N GLY A 655 14.91 -30.18 13.03
CA GLY A 655 15.29 -28.82 12.71
C GLY A 655 15.54 -28.63 11.23
N ASP A 656 15.59 -27.37 10.86
CA ASP A 656 15.82 -26.87 9.52
C ASP A 656 17.15 -26.14 9.44
N ILE A 657 17.58 -25.85 8.22
CA ILE A 657 18.73 -25.00 7.89
C ILE A 657 18.20 -23.82 7.09
N ARG A 658 18.36 -22.60 7.62
CA ARG A 658 18.23 -21.38 6.82
C ARG A 658 19.54 -21.15 6.08
N VAL A 659 19.48 -20.91 4.77
CA VAL A 659 20.61 -20.39 3.99
C VAL A 659 20.21 -19.04 3.43
N ASN A 660 20.98 -18.01 3.77
CA ASN A 660 20.69 -16.60 3.49
C ASN A 660 19.24 -16.25 3.89
N THR A 661 18.36 -16.08 2.89
CA THR A 661 16.98 -15.64 3.06
C THR A 661 15.94 -16.74 2.88
N ILE A 662 16.36 -18.01 2.70
CA ILE A 662 15.46 -19.14 2.45
C ILE A 662 15.67 -20.27 3.45
N VAL A 663 14.61 -21.04 3.71
CA VAL A 663 14.65 -22.28 4.50
C VAL A 663 14.24 -23.42 3.58
N PRO A 664 15.18 -23.98 2.80
CA PRO A 664 14.85 -24.99 1.81
C PRO A 664 14.66 -26.38 2.40
N GLY A 665 13.81 -27.17 1.74
CA GLY A 665 13.61 -28.59 2.03
C GLY A 665 12.81 -29.28 0.91
N PRO A 666 12.61 -30.59 0.99
CA PRO A 666 13.13 -31.51 2.02
C PRO A 666 14.63 -31.85 1.86
N TYR A 667 15.26 -32.41 2.91
CA TYR A 667 16.67 -32.83 2.88
C TYR A 667 16.89 -34.26 2.32
N PRO A 668 18.02 -34.51 1.62
CA PRO A 668 19.05 -33.53 1.24
C PRO A 668 18.52 -32.55 0.18
N TRP A 669 18.92 -31.28 0.29
CA TRP A 669 18.55 -30.23 -0.65
C TRP A 669 19.80 -29.68 -1.34
N ASP A 670 19.73 -29.46 -2.66
CA ASP A 670 20.83 -28.91 -3.45
C ASP A 670 20.51 -27.50 -3.93
N GLY A 671 21.41 -26.56 -3.67
CA GLY A 671 21.38 -25.19 -4.18
C GLY A 671 22.65 -24.83 -4.94
N VAL A 672 22.59 -23.81 -5.79
CA VAL A 672 23.78 -23.26 -6.47
C VAL A 672 24.06 -21.85 -5.96
N TYR A 673 25.28 -21.63 -5.49
CA TYR A 673 25.79 -20.35 -4.99
C TYR A 673 27.12 -20.00 -5.66
N PHE A 674 27.60 -18.78 -5.44
CA PHE A 674 28.76 -18.25 -6.14
C PHE A 674 29.91 -17.95 -5.18
N ASN A 675 31.12 -18.34 -5.56
CA ASN A 675 32.31 -18.00 -4.80
C ASN A 675 32.59 -16.50 -4.85
N SER A 676 33.27 -16.00 -3.81
CA SER A 676 33.48 -14.58 -3.52
C SER A 676 32.19 -13.84 -3.13
N CYS A 677 31.11 -14.56 -2.85
CA CYS A 677 29.87 -14.06 -2.26
C CYS A 677 29.53 -14.96 -1.07
N PRO A 678 30.09 -14.70 0.13
CA PRO A 678 29.87 -15.54 1.30
C PRO A 678 28.38 -15.71 1.58
N ILE A 679 27.96 -16.94 1.90
CA ILE A 679 26.59 -17.26 2.29
C ILE A 679 26.50 -17.46 3.80
N GLU A 680 25.41 -17.03 4.40
CA GLU A 680 25.11 -17.29 5.81
C GLU A 680 24.23 -18.53 5.91
N MET A 681 24.52 -19.43 6.85
CA MET A 681 23.69 -20.59 7.17
C MET A 681 23.42 -20.64 8.66
N GLU A 682 22.18 -20.89 9.06
CA GLU A 682 21.75 -21.03 10.46
C GLU A 682 21.02 -22.36 10.64
N ALA A 683 21.42 -23.15 11.64
CA ALA A 683 20.69 -24.34 12.06
C ALA A 683 19.58 -23.97 13.05
N ILE A 684 18.33 -24.17 12.65
CA ILE A 684 17.12 -23.82 13.41
C ILE A 684 16.53 -25.11 13.97
N ALA A 685 16.61 -25.32 15.28
CA ALA A 685 16.08 -26.53 15.90
C ALA A 685 14.55 -26.47 16.04
N ASP A 686 13.87 -27.59 15.76
CA ASP A 686 12.44 -27.72 16.00
C ASP A 686 12.14 -27.86 17.52
N PRO A 687 10.91 -27.54 17.96
CA PRO A 687 10.50 -27.71 19.34
C PRO A 687 10.81 -29.11 19.90
N GLY A 688 11.54 -29.17 21.02
CA GLY A 688 11.97 -30.42 21.67
C GLY A 688 13.37 -30.89 21.25
N TYR A 689 14.07 -30.15 20.40
CA TYR A 689 15.44 -30.42 19.97
C TYR A 689 16.34 -29.19 20.15
N MET A 690 17.64 -29.43 20.17
CA MET A 690 18.69 -28.40 20.16
C MET A 690 19.72 -28.71 19.08
N PHE A 691 20.30 -27.65 18.53
CA PHE A 691 21.44 -27.79 17.63
C PHE A 691 22.67 -28.24 18.41
N THR A 692 23.49 -29.09 17.80
CA THR A 692 24.71 -29.59 18.45
C THR A 692 25.97 -29.15 17.72
N HIS A 693 26.03 -29.40 16.42
CA HIS A 693 27.16 -29.06 15.55
C HIS A 693 26.83 -29.29 14.08
N TRP A 694 27.62 -28.70 13.21
CA TRP A 694 27.78 -29.08 11.82
C TRP A 694 28.79 -30.24 11.70
N SER A 695 28.63 -31.13 10.72
CA SER A 695 29.73 -32.04 10.36
C SER A 695 30.93 -31.28 9.81
N ASP A 696 32.12 -31.79 10.07
CA ASP A 696 33.33 -31.30 9.42
C ASP A 696 33.24 -31.47 7.89
N ASN A 697 33.66 -30.46 7.16
CA ASN A 697 33.71 -30.42 5.70
C ASN A 697 34.93 -29.62 5.22
N ASP A 698 35.12 -29.47 3.91
CA ASP A 698 36.32 -28.81 3.36
C ASP A 698 36.47 -27.37 3.93
N HIS A 699 35.35 -26.69 4.16
CA HIS A 699 35.30 -25.30 4.59
C HIS A 699 35.57 -25.14 6.10
N SER A 700 35.09 -26.07 6.94
CA SER A 700 35.44 -26.07 8.37
C SER A 700 36.89 -26.52 8.60
N GLU A 701 37.39 -27.45 7.79
CA GLU A 701 38.79 -27.89 7.82
C GLU A 701 39.75 -26.76 7.40
N ASP A 702 39.34 -25.91 6.46
CA ASP A 702 40.03 -24.67 6.08
C ASP A 702 39.89 -23.54 7.12
N GLY A 703 39.09 -23.74 8.17
CA GLY A 703 38.89 -22.80 9.26
C GLY A 703 38.00 -21.61 8.90
N GLN A 704 37.13 -21.73 7.89
CA GLN A 704 36.19 -20.65 7.53
C GLN A 704 35.12 -20.43 8.61
N PHE A 705 34.69 -21.50 9.27
CA PHE A 705 33.71 -21.45 10.36
C PHE A 705 34.01 -22.49 11.44
N ASN A 706 33.46 -22.29 12.63
CA ASN A 706 33.52 -23.26 13.71
C ASN A 706 32.27 -24.15 13.65
N PRO A 707 32.41 -25.50 13.56
CA PRO A 707 31.26 -26.41 13.50
C PRO A 707 30.30 -26.32 14.69
N LEU A 708 30.70 -25.73 15.81
CA LEU A 708 29.84 -25.54 16.98
C LEU A 708 28.99 -24.26 16.92
N ASP A 709 29.26 -23.36 15.97
CA ASP A 709 28.49 -22.13 15.83
C ASP A 709 27.17 -22.46 15.11
N GLN A 710 26.06 -22.01 15.69
CA GLN A 710 24.73 -22.22 15.11
C GLN A 710 24.57 -21.51 13.77
N THR A 711 25.15 -20.30 13.67
CA THR A 711 25.19 -19.49 12.46
C THR A 711 26.61 -19.44 11.93
N ILE A 712 26.78 -19.81 10.67
CA ILE A 712 28.08 -19.89 9.97
C ILE A 712 28.03 -19.02 8.72
N GLU A 713 29.13 -18.33 8.41
CA GLU A 713 29.31 -17.61 7.15
C GLU A 713 30.43 -18.29 6.35
N VAL A 714 30.16 -18.64 5.09
CA VAL A 714 31.06 -19.47 4.29
C VAL A 714 31.20 -18.94 2.88
N ASP A 715 32.43 -18.76 2.41
CA ASP A 715 32.72 -18.55 0.99
C ASP A 715 32.90 -19.91 0.29
N VAL A 716 31.87 -20.32 -0.46
CA VAL A 716 31.77 -21.65 -1.08
C VAL A 716 32.82 -21.84 -2.18
N SER A 717 33.94 -22.47 -1.81
CA SER A 717 35.12 -22.63 -2.69
C SER A 717 35.14 -23.97 -3.44
N SER A 718 34.47 -25.00 -2.89
CA SER A 718 34.24 -26.33 -3.46
C SER A 718 32.76 -26.71 -3.40
N ASN A 719 32.35 -27.76 -4.13
CA ASN A 719 31.01 -28.33 -3.93
C ASN A 719 31.06 -29.13 -2.63
N ASP A 720 30.14 -28.90 -1.71
CA ASP A 720 30.23 -29.47 -0.38
C ASP A 720 28.86 -29.71 0.26
N THR A 721 28.83 -30.52 1.31
CA THR A 721 27.65 -30.80 2.12
C THR A 721 27.76 -30.12 3.48
N PHE A 722 26.76 -29.33 3.84
CA PHE A 722 26.60 -28.75 5.17
C PHE A 722 25.55 -29.57 5.92
N TRP A 723 26.01 -30.30 6.94
CA TRP A 723 25.18 -31.25 7.65
C TRP A 723 24.97 -30.82 9.10
N ALA A 724 23.77 -30.33 9.42
CA ALA A 724 23.40 -29.94 10.79
C ALA A 724 22.97 -31.16 11.64
N HIS A 725 23.45 -31.25 12.87
CA HIS A 725 23.09 -32.30 13.82
C HIS A 725 22.27 -31.72 14.97
N PHE A 726 21.11 -32.32 15.18
CA PHE A 726 20.19 -31.98 16.25
C PHE A 726 20.06 -33.13 17.25
N SER A 727 19.86 -32.80 18.52
CA SER A 727 19.62 -33.78 19.58
C SER A 727 18.41 -33.39 20.42
N PRO A 728 17.71 -34.36 21.04
CA PRO A 728 16.61 -34.03 21.95
C PRO A 728 17.09 -33.13 23.08
N CYS A 729 16.22 -32.24 23.56
CA CYS A 729 16.51 -31.39 24.70
C CYS A 729 17.02 -32.19 25.91
N PRO A 730 17.99 -31.67 26.69
CA PRO A 730 18.51 -32.35 27.86
C PRO A 730 17.39 -32.62 28.87
N THR A 731 17.21 -33.89 29.25
CA THR A 731 16.19 -34.30 30.23
C THR A 731 16.58 -33.98 31.68
N ASP A 732 17.85 -33.65 31.90
CA ASP A 732 18.45 -33.30 33.18
C ASP A 732 18.79 -31.80 33.27
N ALA A 733 18.32 -30.99 32.33
CA ALA A 733 18.37 -29.53 32.44
C ALA A 733 17.45 -29.06 33.56
N THR A 734 17.95 -28.17 34.40
CA THR A 734 17.15 -27.57 35.49
C THR A 734 17.34 -26.07 35.53
N VAL A 735 16.27 -25.37 35.93
CA VAL A 735 16.24 -23.93 36.11
C VAL A 735 15.77 -23.65 37.54
N SER A 736 16.43 -22.71 38.22
CA SER A 736 15.91 -22.15 39.47
C SER A 736 15.85 -20.63 39.38
N VAL A 737 14.81 -20.02 39.97
CA VAL A 737 14.71 -18.57 40.06
C VAL A 737 15.67 -18.08 41.15
N LEU A 738 16.52 -17.13 40.79
CA LEU A 738 17.37 -16.39 41.71
C LEU A 738 16.68 -15.09 42.10
N ASN A 739 16.44 -14.86 43.38
CA ASN A 739 15.98 -13.57 43.88
C ASN A 739 17.18 -12.74 44.38
N ALA A 740 17.45 -11.62 43.69
CA ALA A 740 18.52 -10.68 44.01
C ALA A 740 17.99 -9.36 44.61
N GLY A 741 16.78 -9.38 45.17
CA GLY A 741 16.15 -8.25 45.87
C GLY A 741 15.23 -7.43 44.97
N GLU A 742 15.81 -6.65 44.05
CA GLU A 742 15.04 -5.78 43.13
C GLU A 742 14.75 -6.44 41.77
N TRP A 743 15.41 -7.57 41.50
CA TRP A 743 15.25 -8.34 40.28
C TRP A 743 15.37 -9.84 40.54
N LEU A 744 14.77 -10.59 39.64
CA LEU A 744 14.82 -12.04 39.52
C LEU A 744 15.69 -12.40 38.32
N GLY A 745 16.54 -13.39 38.49
CA GLY A 745 17.27 -14.04 37.39
C GLY A 745 17.05 -15.54 37.44
N VAL A 746 17.75 -16.26 36.57
CA VAL A 746 17.74 -17.72 36.55
C VAL A 746 19.13 -18.27 36.80
N GLU A 747 19.22 -19.32 37.60
CA GLU A 747 20.38 -20.20 37.62
C GLU A 747 20.03 -21.44 36.82
N THR A 748 20.95 -21.86 35.94
CA THR A 748 20.73 -22.99 35.05
C THR A 748 21.80 -24.05 35.27
N GLU A 749 21.39 -25.32 35.23
CA GLU A 749 22.29 -26.48 35.25
C GLU A 749 21.98 -27.35 34.04
N ASN A 750 23.03 -27.86 33.38
CA ASN A 750 22.94 -28.64 32.13
C ASN A 750 22.21 -27.93 30.97
N ILE A 751 22.22 -26.59 30.99
CA ILE A 751 21.79 -25.74 29.87
C ILE A 751 23.06 -25.10 29.28
N PRO A 752 23.42 -25.40 28.01
CA PRO A 752 24.67 -24.94 27.40
C PRO A 752 24.71 -23.41 27.17
N GLY A 753 23.55 -22.79 27.08
CA GLY A 753 23.30 -21.35 26.93
C GLY A 753 21.79 -21.15 26.78
N PHE A 754 21.28 -19.92 26.91
CA PHE A 754 19.86 -19.65 26.67
C PHE A 754 19.59 -18.28 26.06
N ASP A 755 18.56 -18.24 25.24
CA ASP A 755 18.20 -17.09 24.41
C ASP A 755 17.33 -16.10 25.17
N SER A 756 16.37 -16.63 25.95
CA SER A 756 15.42 -15.81 26.69
C SER A 756 14.79 -16.53 27.87
N VAL A 757 14.11 -15.75 28.71
CA VAL A 757 13.39 -16.21 29.90
C VAL A 757 11.99 -15.62 29.92
N SER A 758 10.97 -16.47 29.91
CA SER A 758 9.58 -16.09 30.13
C SER A 758 9.24 -16.14 31.62
N TRP A 759 8.67 -15.06 32.14
CA TRP A 759 8.38 -14.90 33.57
C TRP A 759 6.90 -15.04 33.87
N HIS A 760 6.59 -15.68 35.00
CA HIS A 760 5.23 -15.90 35.47
C HIS A 760 5.11 -15.50 36.95
N LEU A 761 3.95 -14.97 37.33
CA LEU A 761 3.56 -14.68 38.71
C LEU A 761 2.26 -15.39 39.03
N ASP A 762 2.26 -16.25 40.04
CA ASP A 762 1.13 -17.08 40.44
C ASP A 762 0.50 -17.85 39.25
N GLY A 763 1.37 -18.27 38.31
CA GLY A 763 1.01 -18.96 37.07
C GLY A 763 0.57 -18.07 35.90
N ALA A 764 0.46 -16.75 36.08
CA ALA A 764 0.13 -15.81 35.01
C ALA A 764 1.39 -15.28 34.29
N TYR A 765 1.40 -15.31 32.96
CA TYR A 765 2.50 -14.80 32.13
C TYR A 765 2.66 -13.28 32.28
N LEU A 766 3.89 -12.84 32.52
CA LEU A 766 4.25 -11.43 32.68
C LEU A 766 4.93 -10.85 31.44
N GLY A 767 5.79 -11.65 30.79
CA GLY A 767 6.63 -11.19 29.69
C GLY A 767 7.88 -12.03 29.52
N THR A 768 8.59 -11.82 28.40
CA THR A 768 9.84 -12.50 28.08
C THR A 768 10.97 -11.49 28.03
N THR A 769 12.11 -11.84 28.62
CA THR A 769 13.31 -10.98 28.73
C THR A 769 14.55 -11.80 28.38
N PRO A 770 15.67 -11.17 27.97
CA PRO A 770 16.89 -11.93 27.68
C PRO A 770 17.42 -12.69 28.90
N HIS A 771 17.43 -12.08 30.09
CA HIS A 771 18.05 -12.69 31.28
C HIS A 771 17.37 -12.41 32.63
N ILE A 772 16.76 -11.24 32.86
CA ILE A 772 16.28 -10.83 34.20
C ILE A 772 14.90 -10.16 34.17
N TRP A 773 14.16 -10.27 35.28
CA TRP A 773 12.88 -9.61 35.51
C TRP A 773 12.93 -8.74 36.76
N PHE A 774 12.44 -7.51 36.71
CA PHE A 774 12.31 -6.68 37.91
C PHE A 774 10.89 -6.80 38.42
N HIS A 775 10.74 -7.13 39.70
CA HIS A 775 9.45 -7.45 40.30
C HIS A 775 9.00 -6.36 41.28
N GLU A 776 7.71 -6.02 41.22
CA GLU A 776 7.08 -4.98 42.07
C GLU A 776 5.97 -5.57 42.96
N SER A 777 5.77 -6.88 42.91
CA SER A 777 4.68 -7.57 43.60
C SER A 777 5.21 -8.77 44.37
N THR A 778 4.53 -9.11 45.46
CA THR A 778 4.74 -10.38 46.18
C THR A 778 3.92 -11.48 45.51
N GLY A 779 4.45 -12.69 45.49
CA GLY A 779 3.79 -13.87 44.93
C GLY A 779 4.79 -14.96 44.55
N GLU A 780 4.29 -16.04 43.96
CA GLU A 780 5.11 -17.16 43.50
C GLU A 780 5.58 -16.89 42.06
N TYR A 781 6.88 -16.62 41.91
CA TYR A 781 7.48 -16.38 40.61
C TYR A 781 8.06 -17.66 40.03
N SER A 782 7.77 -17.97 38.77
CA SER A 782 8.46 -19.01 38.01
C SER A 782 8.98 -18.46 36.69
N ALA A 783 9.96 -19.17 36.13
CA ALA A 783 10.62 -18.82 34.88
C ALA A 783 10.61 -20.01 33.93
N VAL A 784 10.49 -19.74 32.63
CA VAL A 784 10.72 -20.72 31.57
C VAL A 784 11.92 -20.23 30.78
N VAL A 785 13.01 -20.99 30.80
CA VAL A 785 14.23 -20.67 30.05
C VAL A 785 14.12 -21.32 28.67
N HIS A 786 14.25 -20.51 27.63
CA HIS A 786 14.23 -20.95 26.23
C HIS A 786 15.64 -20.94 25.65
N PHE A 787 16.04 -22.03 25.00
CA PHE A 787 17.32 -22.15 24.31
C PHE A 787 17.16 -23.06 23.09
N ASP A 788 17.54 -22.59 21.90
CA ASP A 788 17.22 -23.28 20.64
C ASP A 788 15.71 -23.63 20.56
N GLY A 789 15.38 -24.90 20.26
CA GLY A 789 14.02 -25.44 20.30
C GLY A 789 13.61 -25.98 21.68
N CYS A 790 14.39 -25.74 22.73
CA CYS A 790 14.18 -26.25 24.08
C CYS A 790 13.58 -25.21 25.03
N ALA A 791 12.76 -25.70 25.95
CA ALA A 791 12.22 -24.91 27.06
C ALA A 791 12.31 -25.72 28.35
N VAL A 792 12.76 -25.09 29.43
CA VAL A 792 12.85 -25.72 30.76
C VAL A 792 12.18 -24.82 31.80
N ASP A 793 11.20 -25.37 32.49
CA ASP A 793 10.49 -24.70 33.57
C ASP A 793 11.30 -24.71 34.87
N SER A 794 11.24 -23.60 35.61
CA SER A 794 11.69 -23.55 37.00
C SER A 794 10.59 -24.00 37.95
N GLU A 795 10.97 -24.44 39.14
CA GLU A 795 10.04 -24.44 40.27
C GLU A 795 9.66 -22.99 40.65
N GLY A 796 8.50 -22.84 41.31
CA GLY A 796 8.04 -21.55 41.81
C GLY A 796 8.86 -21.08 43.01
N LEU A 797 9.27 -19.82 43.00
CA LEU A 797 9.94 -19.14 44.09
C LEU A 797 8.98 -18.13 44.72
N LEU A 798 8.60 -18.37 45.97
CA LEU A 798 7.78 -17.44 46.73
C LEU A 798 8.59 -16.20 47.16
N VAL A 799 8.24 -15.05 46.59
CA VAL A 799 8.84 -13.75 46.92
C VAL A 799 7.91 -13.00 47.88
N LEU A 800 8.33 -12.89 49.15
CA LEU A 800 7.54 -12.31 50.25
C LEU A 800 7.92 -10.87 50.61
N ASP A 801 9.05 -10.38 50.10
CA ASP A 801 9.57 -9.05 50.40
C ASP A 801 9.85 -8.36 49.05
N VAL A 802 9.00 -7.39 48.69
CA VAL A 802 9.35 -6.41 47.67
C VAL A 802 10.05 -5.32 48.45
N GLY A 803 11.36 -5.14 48.25
CA GLY A 803 12.05 -3.99 48.84
C GLY A 803 11.27 -2.72 48.47
N GLU A 804 10.98 -1.86 49.45
CA GLU A 804 10.41 -0.54 49.19
C GLU A 804 11.17 0.09 48.02
N PRO A 805 10.50 0.53 46.92
CA PRO A 805 11.20 1.20 45.83
C PRO A 805 11.78 2.47 46.43
N SER A 806 13.09 2.45 46.69
CA SER A 806 13.72 3.60 47.30
C SER A 806 13.71 4.72 46.24
N HIS A 807 12.83 5.69 46.40
CA HIS A 807 12.86 6.95 45.66
C HIS A 807 14.10 7.81 46.02
N ALA A 808 15.15 7.21 46.59
CA ALA A 808 16.37 7.86 47.06
C ALA A 808 17.62 7.48 46.22
N LEU A 809 17.49 6.68 45.16
CA LEU A 809 18.63 6.11 44.44
C LEU A 809 18.47 6.17 42.91
N GLU A 810 18.28 7.36 42.34
CA GLU A 810 18.38 7.56 40.89
C GLU A 810 19.83 7.87 40.45
N LEU A 811 20.21 7.37 39.27
CA LEU A 811 21.44 7.79 38.59
C LEU A 811 21.38 9.30 38.37
N SER A 812 22.28 10.04 39.02
CA SER A 812 22.32 11.50 38.93
C SER A 812 23.65 11.99 38.37
N CYS A 813 23.60 13.10 37.64
CA CYS A 813 24.78 13.76 37.09
C CYS A 813 24.76 15.28 37.35
N HIS A 814 25.90 15.88 37.71
CA HIS A 814 26.04 17.34 37.84
C HIS A 814 27.48 17.81 37.60
N PRO A 815 27.73 19.05 37.11
CA PRO A 815 26.75 19.95 36.53
C PRO A 815 26.21 19.42 35.19
N ASN A 816 25.01 19.84 34.82
CA ASN A 816 24.41 19.62 33.50
C ASN A 816 23.70 20.92 33.10
N PRO A 817 24.16 21.67 32.07
CA PRO A 817 25.22 21.30 31.12
C PRO A 817 26.63 21.26 31.74
N VAL A 818 27.52 20.47 31.15
CA VAL A 818 28.91 20.25 31.58
C VAL A 818 29.91 20.80 30.56
N SER A 819 31.01 21.40 31.00
CA SER A 819 32.10 21.84 30.11
C SER A 819 33.39 21.04 30.27
N THR A 820 33.83 20.77 31.50
CA THR A 820 35.13 20.11 31.74
C THR A 820 35.02 18.73 32.39
N GLU A 821 34.12 18.55 33.35
CA GLU A 821 33.94 17.30 34.07
C GLU A 821 32.50 17.15 34.62
N VAL A 822 31.93 15.96 34.51
CA VAL A 822 30.61 15.62 35.05
C VAL A 822 30.76 14.66 36.23
N TRP A 823 30.16 15.00 37.36
CA TRP A 823 30.05 14.15 38.53
C TRP A 823 28.87 13.22 38.32
N MET A 824 29.08 11.92 38.50
CA MET A 824 28.05 10.90 38.41
C MET A 824 27.97 10.13 39.71
N ASN A 825 26.74 9.86 40.16
CA ASN A 825 26.48 8.97 41.28
C ASN A 825 25.59 7.83 40.80
N SER A 826 26.15 6.63 40.67
CA SER A 826 25.38 5.41 40.38
C SER A 826 25.20 4.55 41.62
N PRO A 827 23.94 4.32 42.05
CA PRO A 827 23.66 3.41 43.14
C PRO A 827 23.63 1.92 42.74
N HIS A 828 23.43 1.59 41.45
CA HIS A 828 23.26 0.22 40.95
C HIS A 828 24.13 -0.05 39.71
N GLY A 829 25.28 -0.70 39.90
CA GLY A 829 26.14 -1.16 38.79
C GLY A 829 27.03 -0.09 38.18
N ASP A 830 27.80 -0.50 37.18
CA ASP A 830 28.67 0.41 36.42
C ASP A 830 27.83 1.33 35.53
N VAL A 831 28.34 2.53 35.24
CA VAL A 831 27.68 3.50 34.36
C VAL A 831 28.30 3.40 32.98
N HIS A 832 27.44 3.23 31.98
CA HIS A 832 27.79 3.27 30.57
C HIS A 832 27.31 4.59 29.98
N ILE A 833 28.21 5.36 29.38
CA ILE A 833 27.91 6.67 28.82
C ILE A 833 27.97 6.56 27.31
N HIS A 834 26.85 6.85 26.66
CA HIS A 834 26.67 6.76 25.22
C HIS A 834 26.56 8.16 24.61
N ASN A 835 27.14 8.34 23.43
CA ASN A 835 26.92 9.54 22.62
C ASN A 835 25.54 9.48 21.92
N ALA A 836 25.17 10.51 21.16
CA ALA A 836 23.90 10.57 20.44
C ALA A 836 23.74 9.49 19.35
N LEU A 837 24.84 8.84 18.94
CA LEU A 837 24.85 7.73 17.98
C LEU A 837 24.71 6.36 18.67
N GLY A 838 24.57 6.32 20.00
CA GLY A 838 24.43 5.08 20.77
C GLY A 838 25.77 4.39 21.10
N GLU A 839 26.91 4.96 20.72
CA GLU A 839 28.23 4.37 21.00
C GLU A 839 28.64 4.62 22.46
N CYS A 840 29.09 3.59 23.18
CA CYS A 840 29.61 3.74 24.53
C CYS A 840 30.98 4.43 24.52
N VAL A 841 31.02 5.71 24.89
CA VAL A 841 32.24 6.54 24.90
C VAL A 841 33.02 6.44 26.21
N ARG A 842 32.36 5.99 27.30
CA ARG A 842 33.00 5.83 28.61
C ARG A 842 32.23 4.87 29.50
N GLN A 843 32.96 4.05 30.24
CA GLN A 843 32.44 3.26 31.36
C GLN A 843 33.09 3.72 32.67
N VAL A 844 32.31 3.83 33.74
CA VAL A 844 32.82 4.11 35.09
C VAL A 844 32.22 3.16 36.12
N PRO A 845 32.97 2.78 37.16
CA PRO A 845 32.51 1.82 38.14
C PRO A 845 31.38 2.37 39.01
N ARG A 846 30.60 1.46 39.60
CA ARG A 846 29.54 1.78 40.58
C ARG A 846 30.02 2.76 41.67
N GLY A 847 29.16 3.72 42.03
CA GLY A 847 29.40 4.72 43.08
C GLY A 847 29.57 6.13 42.54
N GLN A 848 30.27 6.99 43.30
CA GLN A 848 30.58 8.36 42.88
C GLN A 848 31.82 8.39 41.99
N SER A 849 31.64 8.87 40.75
CA SER A 849 32.69 8.98 39.75
C SER A 849 32.73 10.39 39.16
N VAL A 850 33.93 10.92 38.91
CA VAL A 850 34.14 12.17 38.17
C VAL A 850 34.63 11.82 36.77
N VAL A 851 33.89 12.23 35.74
CA VAL A 851 34.18 11.92 34.35
C VAL A 851 34.67 13.18 33.62
N PRO A 852 35.92 13.22 33.15
CA PRO A 852 36.40 14.35 32.35
C PRO A 852 35.77 14.33 30.96
N THR A 853 35.18 15.47 30.54
CA THR A 853 34.47 15.65 29.26
C THR A 853 35.12 16.71 28.37
N ALA A 854 36.25 17.28 28.78
CA ALA A 854 36.94 18.37 28.07
C ALA A 854 37.29 18.04 26.61
N ASP A 855 37.54 16.76 26.30
CA ASP A 855 37.90 16.29 24.95
C ASP A 855 36.70 15.68 24.19
N TRP A 856 35.48 15.73 24.73
CA TRP A 856 34.30 15.13 24.11
C TRP A 856 33.64 16.11 23.14
N PRO A 857 33.11 15.68 21.97
CA PRO A 857 32.33 16.57 21.11
C PRO A 857 31.14 17.19 21.85
N ALA A 858 30.79 18.45 21.55
CA ALA A 858 29.58 19.07 22.08
C ALA A 858 28.33 18.31 21.60
N GLY A 859 27.42 18.01 22.51
CA GLY A 859 26.25 17.18 22.20
C GLY A 859 25.59 16.56 23.42
N THR A 860 24.52 15.80 23.19
CA THR A 860 23.79 15.09 24.24
C THR A 860 24.38 13.70 24.44
N TYR A 861 24.64 13.36 25.69
CA TYR A 861 25.12 12.07 26.12
C TYR A 861 24.10 11.43 27.05
N THR A 862 23.98 10.11 26.97
CA THR A 862 23.09 9.31 27.81
C THR A 862 23.93 8.43 28.70
N ALA A 863 23.80 8.57 30.01
CA ALA A 863 24.36 7.64 30.98
C ALA A 863 23.29 6.63 31.41
N THR A 864 23.63 5.35 31.38
CA THR A 864 22.76 4.24 31.81
C THR A 864 23.44 3.41 32.90
N SER A 865 22.66 2.94 33.87
CA SER A 865 23.10 2.02 34.92
C SER A 865 21.89 1.20 35.34
N GLY A 866 21.83 -0.08 34.93
CA GLY A 866 20.62 -0.90 35.04
C GLY A 866 19.43 -0.29 34.27
N ARG A 867 18.29 -0.09 34.95
CA ARG A 867 17.09 0.58 34.40
C ARG A 867 17.13 2.12 34.52
N SER A 868 18.10 2.70 35.23
CA SER A 868 18.21 4.14 35.40
C SER A 868 18.95 4.79 34.23
N ARG A 869 18.37 5.87 33.69
CA ARG A 869 18.94 6.67 32.60
C ARG A 869 18.96 8.13 32.99
N VAL A 870 20.08 8.81 32.75
CA VAL A 870 20.16 10.26 32.82
C VAL A 870 20.86 10.82 31.59
N SER A 871 20.31 11.89 31.02
CA SER A 871 20.92 12.57 29.86
C SER A 871 21.57 13.87 30.30
N PHE A 872 22.77 14.15 29.79
CA PHE A 872 23.49 15.40 30.03
C PHE A 872 24.11 15.96 28.76
N VAL A 873 24.34 17.27 28.75
CA VAL A 873 24.82 18.00 27.59
C VAL A 873 26.24 18.49 27.83
N VAL A 874 27.17 18.11 26.96
CA VAL A 874 28.53 18.66 26.94
C VAL A 874 28.53 19.93 26.09
N VAL A 875 28.98 21.05 26.65
CA VAL A 875 29.10 22.36 26.02
C VAL A 875 30.53 22.90 26.17
N HIS A 876 31.13 23.39 25.08
CA HIS A 876 32.49 23.96 25.08
C HIS A 876 32.49 25.47 24.86
#